data_AF-X8IXR4-F1
#
_entry.id   AF-X8IXR4-F1
#
_cell.length_a   1.000
_cell.length_b   1.000
_cell.length_c   1.000
_cell.angle_alpha   90.00
_cell.angle_beta   90.00
_cell.angle_gamma   90.00
#
_symmetry.space_group_name_H-M   'P 1'
#
loop_
_entity.id
_entity.type
_entity.pdbx_description
1 polymer ?
#
loop_
_entity_poly.entity_id
_entity_poly.type
_entity_poly.pdbx_seq_one_letter_code
_entity_poly.pdbx_strand_id
1 'polypeptide(L)'
;MSAYAPIVSDPTGPMPNTGSPAIDISKQQFTAWCKAFCSAKNANNITIRLFSGDALALCHALYALQVTGNPLTNILAGAYRAAQINLDEHADSDGPTVFDVIDTSNLADHIGILNLLIASAGLLIKHPESQSVLYTETLIPSGQDTTKSFPERFCTDVPTIALLLSLAPRPYIAKFATHSNVHEILFSRQAAQYHERVTWSSPSGGDKHASQTDCTVSFDAVTLARILYGMYEKMFANEDISNIMASLTPSGIMEMGQVHFLRETVAMLFRAVQRRVNLSEGDWVDVVGIFFQMSMMDSGRIIESNSYQDNYLQFHLYGLFTGIPLKLDWFNNPNIRAASRLPLFDNWNVEAIPPVVCVVLIVPRQRLQVLFASDPKKAGNPTLQISVRAESHDNTFSAIHAIWGRCVTTPDSHRVALEEGSSDKSDLIVSFWASSYALEHIGTRVYLFLKQTPQALYFKSKLGEHLDVFGSDIMDENHVKVLPYRPTLADEPTQGPPSEYNPLVPVPPLDYTCQATITKSSSSCVDTLTVRFQVDLPEEQNQLLAGASVSTKQVSPCTMELLIGKHIHMITYPYPIDDSLNKLRIARKSRYVEVIVPVSTPTDSAGYFFDPFPIIQKGAYTPWNIHHLNLDRLPTLDVSNPAKVDWLNPFCALQCSEREKGIRNGPDAQQLLEVNALVNVKDTIHAITMNLSGVQGHKTRVLGLCDPTRDGVYAILLVGGIRLDMPSFTIAIDTALVPLSRLQMPEMMPAIQTLHSARNMVQVNTIGHEVTAWKRLFPAFVERCRNWSHKPECGYTKNGQIPLSTAIDGNPLCDCGRGIGFVGHEWKVPEWKGLLPFATRAAICPIFSLPYIERIAENLMETSNSVDSKPVGVCWACHGPGKPKISVCARCKEARYCSVECQRRHWKTHKKDCMAK
;
A
#
# COMPACT_ATOMS: atom_id res chain seq x y z
N MET A 1 -18.99 6.64 15.01
CA MET A 1 -19.03 8.10 15.24
C MET A 1 -20.46 8.64 15.27
N SER A 2 -21.30 8.46 14.24
CA SER A 2 -22.70 8.97 14.23
C SER A 2 -23.63 8.46 15.35
N ALA A 3 -23.45 7.23 15.82
CA ALA A 3 -24.27 6.66 16.91
C ALA A 3 -24.08 7.32 18.28
N TYR A 4 -22.93 7.96 18.50
CA TYR A 4 -22.53 8.51 19.81
C TYR A 4 -22.27 10.01 19.76
N ALA A 5 -21.98 10.56 18.58
CA ALA A 5 -21.84 11.98 18.37
C ALA A 5 -23.23 12.66 18.41
N PRO A 6 -23.34 13.86 19.00
CA PRO A 6 -24.58 14.63 18.93
C PRO A 6 -24.80 15.13 17.49
N ILE A 7 -25.92 14.77 16.85
CA ILE A 7 -26.22 15.12 15.45
C ILE A 7 -27.45 16.03 15.37
N VAL A 8 -27.34 17.14 14.63
CA VAL A 8 -28.48 18.03 14.33
C VAL A 8 -29.35 17.45 13.22
N SER A 9 -28.70 16.98 12.16
CA SER A 9 -29.36 16.41 10.99
C SER A 9 -28.56 15.25 10.44
N ASP A 10 -29.24 14.13 10.22
CA ASP A 10 -28.71 12.98 9.50
C ASP A 10 -29.46 12.83 8.18
N PRO A 11 -28.78 12.85 7.02
CA PRO A 11 -29.41 12.62 5.72
C PRO A 11 -30.15 11.27 5.61
N THR A 12 -29.84 10.31 6.47
CA THR A 12 -30.53 9.01 6.55
C THR A 12 -31.83 9.05 7.38
N GLY A 13 -32.13 10.18 8.04
CA GLY A 13 -33.35 10.42 8.82
C GLY A 13 -33.14 10.41 10.34
N PRO A 14 -34.20 10.59 11.15
CA PRO A 14 -34.10 10.55 12.61
C PRO A 14 -33.89 9.13 13.14
N MET A 15 -33.16 9.03 14.25
CA MET A 15 -32.89 7.78 14.96
C MET A 15 -34.16 7.14 15.56
N PRO A 16 -34.38 5.82 15.38
CA PRO A 16 -35.40 5.08 16.12
C PRO A 16 -35.07 5.03 17.62
N ASN A 17 -36.05 5.26 18.51
CA ASN A 17 -35.87 5.20 19.97
C ASN A 17 -36.01 3.78 20.56
N THR A 18 -35.67 2.74 19.80
CA THR A 18 -36.12 1.36 20.08
C THR A 18 -35.02 0.39 20.51
N GLY A 19 -33.76 0.83 20.61
CA GLY A 19 -32.65 -0.07 20.94
C GLY A 19 -31.31 0.61 21.22
N SER A 20 -30.22 -0.12 20.97
CA SER A 20 -28.85 0.41 21.08
C SER A 20 -28.60 1.42 19.96
N PRO A 21 -28.16 2.65 20.28
CA PRO A 21 -27.88 3.68 19.27
C PRO A 21 -26.96 3.22 18.13
N ALA A 22 -25.95 2.41 18.44
CA ALA A 22 -25.05 1.85 17.44
C ALA A 22 -25.77 0.92 16.47
N ILE A 23 -26.60 0.01 17.00
CA ILE A 23 -27.35 -0.95 16.18
C ILE A 23 -28.37 -0.22 15.31
N ASP A 24 -29.08 0.74 15.89
CA ASP A 24 -30.14 1.46 15.19
C ASP A 24 -29.57 2.35 14.07
N ILE A 25 -28.47 3.09 14.32
CA ILE A 25 -27.73 3.81 13.27
C ILE A 25 -27.23 2.85 12.19
N SER A 26 -26.60 1.73 12.56
CA SER A 26 -26.08 0.79 11.57
C SER A 26 -27.18 0.25 10.66
N LYS A 27 -28.34 -0.12 11.22
CA LYS A 27 -29.51 -0.55 10.44
C LYS A 27 -30.04 0.56 9.54
N GLN A 28 -30.08 1.79 10.05
CA GLN A 28 -30.55 2.95 9.29
C GLN A 28 -29.63 3.26 8.10
N GLN A 29 -28.32 3.32 8.32
CA GLN A 29 -27.32 3.53 7.27
C GLN A 29 -27.34 2.40 6.25
N PHE A 30 -27.40 1.14 6.69
CA PHE A 30 -27.51 -0.01 5.81
C PHE A 30 -28.79 0.07 4.95
N THR A 31 -29.93 0.43 5.55
CA THR A 31 -31.20 0.62 4.82
C THR A 31 -31.08 1.73 3.77
N ALA A 32 -30.44 2.86 4.11
CA ALA A 32 -30.21 3.96 3.18
C ALA A 32 -29.31 3.53 2.01
N TRP A 33 -28.24 2.77 2.29
CA TRP A 33 -27.37 2.19 1.27
C TRP A 33 -28.12 1.21 0.36
N CYS A 34 -28.92 0.30 0.91
CA CYS A 34 -29.75 -0.61 0.12
C CYS A 34 -30.70 0.17 -0.81
N LYS A 35 -31.37 1.22 -0.32
CA LYS A 35 -32.25 2.06 -1.14
C LYS A 35 -31.50 2.77 -2.26
N ALA A 36 -30.33 3.35 -1.97
CA ALA A 36 -29.49 4.00 -2.96
C ALA A 36 -29.00 3.01 -4.02
N PHE A 37 -28.55 1.84 -3.60
CA PHE A 37 -28.11 0.76 -4.48
C PHE A 37 -29.24 0.25 -5.38
N CYS A 38 -30.42 -0.04 -4.82
CA CYS A 38 -31.60 -0.41 -5.61
C CYS A 38 -31.98 0.68 -6.61
N SER A 39 -31.90 1.96 -6.22
CA SER A 39 -32.21 3.08 -7.12
C SER A 39 -31.21 3.17 -8.28
N ALA A 40 -29.92 3.03 -8.00
CA ALA A 40 -28.88 3.02 -9.02
C ALA A 40 -28.98 1.81 -9.94
N LYS A 41 -29.35 0.63 -9.39
CA LYS A 41 -29.59 -0.57 -10.18
C LYS A 41 -30.82 -0.43 -11.07
N ASN A 42 -31.93 0.10 -10.57
CA ASN A 42 -33.14 0.37 -11.35
C ASN A 42 -32.90 1.40 -12.46
N ALA A 43 -31.96 2.32 -12.26
CA ALA A 43 -31.52 3.27 -13.28
C ALA A 43 -30.50 2.70 -14.28
N ASN A 44 -30.15 1.41 -14.19
CA ASN A 44 -29.11 0.76 -15.00
C ASN A 44 -27.73 1.44 -14.92
N ASN A 45 -27.42 2.13 -13.81
CA ASN A 45 -26.12 2.76 -13.58
C ASN A 45 -25.08 1.78 -13.01
N ILE A 46 -25.48 0.54 -12.70
CA ILE A 46 -24.63 -0.47 -12.06
C ILE A 46 -24.74 -1.81 -12.81
N THR A 47 -23.58 -2.29 -13.25
CA THR A 47 -23.37 -3.67 -13.72
C THR A 47 -22.54 -4.42 -12.68
N ILE A 48 -23.01 -5.58 -12.25
CA ILE A 48 -22.34 -6.42 -11.25
C ILE A 48 -21.85 -7.66 -11.96
N ARG A 49 -20.55 -7.92 -11.87
CA ARG A 49 -19.92 -9.15 -12.34
C ARG A 49 -19.34 -9.85 -11.12
N LEU A 50 -19.66 -11.14 -10.96
CA LEU A 50 -19.26 -11.92 -9.81
C LEU A 50 -18.29 -13.00 -10.28
N PHE A 51 -17.18 -13.15 -9.56
CA PHE A 51 -16.23 -14.23 -9.72
C PHE A 51 -16.01 -14.90 -8.37
N SER A 52 -15.89 -16.22 -8.37
CA SER A 52 -15.56 -17.00 -7.18
C SER A 52 -14.33 -17.85 -7.48
N GLY A 53 -13.22 -17.50 -6.83
CA GLY A 53 -11.93 -18.15 -7.04
C GLY A 53 -10.81 -17.38 -6.35
N ASP A 54 -9.58 -17.71 -6.71
CA ASP A 54 -8.37 -17.05 -6.23
C ASP A 54 -8.20 -15.66 -6.87
N ALA A 55 -7.93 -14.66 -6.02
CA ALA A 55 -7.85 -13.27 -6.44
C ALA A 55 -6.63 -12.97 -7.33
N LEU A 56 -5.48 -13.61 -7.06
CA LEU A 56 -4.28 -13.46 -7.87
C LEU A 56 -4.47 -14.14 -9.23
N ALA A 57 -5.03 -15.36 -9.23
CA ALA A 57 -5.36 -16.09 -10.44
C ALA A 57 -6.31 -15.29 -11.34
N LEU A 58 -7.34 -14.64 -10.79
CA LEU A 58 -8.23 -13.75 -11.53
C LEU A 58 -7.46 -12.56 -12.14
N CYS A 59 -6.54 -11.95 -11.38
CA CYS A 59 -5.76 -10.82 -11.90
C CYS A 59 -4.89 -11.26 -13.09
N HIS A 60 -4.26 -12.42 -13.00
CA HIS A 60 -3.49 -13.00 -14.12
C HIS A 60 -4.37 -13.37 -15.30
N ALA A 61 -5.58 -13.89 -15.06
CA ALA A 61 -6.55 -14.20 -16.11
C ALA A 61 -7.03 -12.96 -16.86
N LEU A 62 -7.38 -11.88 -16.14
CA LEU A 62 -7.76 -10.60 -16.73
C LEU A 62 -6.61 -9.99 -17.55
N TYR A 63 -5.37 -10.07 -17.04
CA TYR A 63 -4.19 -9.61 -17.77
C TYR A 63 -3.91 -10.48 -19.01
N ALA A 64 -4.09 -11.80 -18.92
CA ALA A 64 -3.93 -12.71 -20.05
C ALA A 64 -4.96 -12.39 -21.15
N LEU A 65 -6.23 -12.18 -20.78
CA LEU A 65 -7.27 -11.74 -21.70
C LEU A 65 -6.92 -10.39 -22.35
N GLN A 66 -6.41 -9.43 -21.57
CA GLN A 66 -5.98 -8.13 -22.10
C GLN A 66 -4.88 -8.25 -23.17
N VAL A 67 -3.88 -9.12 -22.95
CA VAL A 67 -2.70 -9.23 -23.82
C VAL A 67 -2.96 -10.14 -25.02
N THR A 68 -3.74 -11.20 -24.85
CA THR A 68 -3.93 -12.25 -25.87
C THR A 68 -5.27 -12.14 -26.60
N GLY A 69 -6.25 -11.44 -26.02
CA GLY A 69 -7.63 -11.46 -26.49
C GLY A 69 -8.34 -12.80 -26.27
N ASN A 70 -7.70 -13.78 -25.62
CA ASN A 70 -8.25 -15.12 -25.43
C ASN A 70 -8.95 -15.24 -24.05
N PRO A 71 -10.26 -15.49 -24.00
CA PRO A 71 -11.01 -15.71 -22.75
C PRO A 71 -10.69 -17.05 -22.07
N LEU A 72 -10.16 -18.03 -22.80
CA LEU A 72 -9.70 -19.31 -22.26
C LEU A 72 -8.26 -19.15 -21.75
N THR A 73 -8.12 -18.82 -20.46
CA THR A 73 -6.84 -18.36 -19.90
C THR A 73 -5.85 -19.46 -19.53
N ASN A 74 -6.31 -20.71 -19.48
CA ASN A 74 -5.57 -21.86 -18.96
C ASN A 74 -5.07 -21.70 -17.50
N ILE A 75 -5.67 -20.80 -16.73
CA ILE A 75 -5.35 -20.55 -15.31
C ILE A 75 -6.38 -21.25 -14.44
N LEU A 76 -5.93 -21.94 -13.39
CA LEU A 76 -6.83 -22.65 -12.47
C LEU A 76 -7.56 -21.66 -11.56
N ALA A 77 -8.84 -21.91 -11.31
CA ALA A 77 -9.71 -20.98 -10.58
C ALA A 77 -9.33 -20.78 -9.12
N GLY A 78 -8.56 -21.70 -8.51
CA GLY A 78 -8.01 -21.53 -7.17
C GLY A 78 -7.49 -22.83 -6.57
N ALA A 79 -7.03 -22.76 -5.31
CA ALA A 79 -6.62 -23.95 -4.60
C ALA A 79 -7.78 -24.95 -4.43
N TYR A 80 -7.50 -26.24 -4.54
CA TYR A 80 -8.49 -27.32 -4.39
C TYR A 80 -9.60 -27.34 -5.46
N ARG A 81 -9.34 -26.74 -6.64
CA ARG A 81 -10.25 -26.69 -7.78
C ARG A 81 -9.54 -27.10 -9.07
N ALA A 82 -10.11 -28.04 -9.81
CA ALA A 82 -9.67 -28.46 -11.12
C ALA A 82 -10.12 -27.50 -12.24
N ALA A 83 -11.22 -26.77 -12.02
CA ALA A 83 -11.80 -25.88 -13.01
C ALA A 83 -10.87 -24.73 -13.40
N GLN A 84 -10.87 -24.38 -14.68
CA GLN A 84 -10.11 -23.25 -15.22
C GLN A 84 -10.95 -21.97 -15.30
N ILE A 85 -10.27 -20.82 -15.24
CA ILE A 85 -10.89 -19.51 -15.39
C ILE A 85 -11.22 -19.30 -16.87
N ASN A 86 -12.49 -19.42 -17.20
CA ASN A 86 -13.05 -19.00 -18.47
C ASN A 86 -13.71 -17.61 -18.32
N LEU A 87 -13.28 -16.66 -19.14
CA LEU A 87 -13.78 -15.29 -19.18
C LEU A 87 -14.71 -15.01 -20.39
N ASP A 88 -15.26 -16.03 -21.05
CA ASP A 88 -16.16 -15.89 -22.22
C ASP A 88 -17.32 -14.94 -21.91
N GLU A 89 -18.07 -15.18 -20.84
CA GLU A 89 -19.20 -14.32 -20.43
C GLU A 89 -18.76 -12.88 -20.11
N HIS A 90 -17.54 -12.72 -19.59
CA HIS A 90 -16.96 -11.40 -19.30
C HIS A 90 -16.58 -10.67 -20.58
N ALA A 91 -15.97 -11.36 -21.55
CA ALA A 91 -15.60 -10.81 -22.84
C ALA A 91 -16.84 -10.47 -23.69
N ASP A 92 -17.83 -11.37 -23.76
CA ASP A 92 -19.07 -11.20 -24.52
C ASP A 92 -19.94 -10.05 -23.99
N SER A 93 -19.76 -9.68 -22.72
CA SER A 93 -20.48 -8.57 -22.07
C SER A 93 -19.68 -7.26 -21.99
N ASP A 94 -18.66 -7.10 -22.84
CA ASP A 94 -17.74 -5.95 -22.86
C ASP A 94 -17.18 -5.65 -21.44
N GLY A 95 -16.75 -6.71 -20.76
CA GLY A 95 -16.16 -6.63 -19.44
C GLY A 95 -14.81 -5.92 -19.45
N PRO A 96 -14.56 -4.96 -18.54
CA PRO A 96 -13.28 -4.27 -18.50
C PRO A 96 -12.16 -5.22 -18.07
N THR A 97 -10.98 -5.04 -18.65
CA THR A 97 -9.73 -5.72 -18.27
C THR A 97 -8.76 -4.79 -17.55
N VAL A 98 -9.05 -3.48 -17.55
CA VAL A 98 -8.33 -2.43 -16.83
C VAL A 98 -9.30 -1.57 -16.04
N PHE A 99 -8.86 -1.00 -14.92
CA PHE A 99 -9.71 -0.37 -13.91
C PHE A 99 -9.13 0.97 -13.42
N ASP A 100 -10.03 1.93 -13.16
CA ASP A 100 -9.71 3.18 -12.45
C ASP A 100 -9.48 2.94 -10.95
N VAL A 101 -10.20 1.98 -10.37
CA VAL A 101 -10.15 1.69 -8.93
C VAL A 101 -10.09 0.18 -8.75
N ILE A 102 -9.08 -0.28 -8.01
CA ILE A 102 -9.00 -1.64 -7.48
C ILE A 102 -9.01 -1.52 -5.95
N ASP A 103 -9.99 -2.13 -5.29
CA ASP A 103 -10.04 -2.23 -3.83
C ASP A 103 -9.87 -3.69 -3.43
N THR A 104 -8.79 -4.00 -2.72
CA THR A 104 -8.45 -5.37 -2.34
C THR A 104 -8.97 -5.75 -0.96
N SER A 105 -9.66 -4.83 -0.26
CA SER A 105 -10.05 -5.02 1.14
C SER A 105 -8.85 -5.52 1.97
N ASN A 106 -9.06 -6.50 2.84
CA ASN A 106 -8.04 -7.07 3.72
C ASN A 106 -7.22 -8.21 3.09
N LEU A 107 -7.25 -8.39 1.76
CA LEU A 107 -6.49 -9.47 1.10
C LEU A 107 -4.98 -9.39 1.38
N ALA A 108 -4.45 -8.21 1.67
CA ALA A 108 -3.04 -8.03 2.01
C ALA A 108 -2.58 -8.85 3.22
N ASP A 109 -3.47 -9.11 4.19
CA ASP A 109 -3.16 -9.97 5.35
C ASP A 109 -3.00 -11.45 4.97
N HIS A 110 -3.71 -11.88 3.93
CA HIS A 110 -3.82 -13.28 3.53
C HIS A 110 -2.79 -13.66 2.47
N ILE A 111 -2.60 -12.80 1.48
CA ILE A 111 -1.76 -13.08 0.31
C ILE A 111 -0.56 -12.12 0.20
N GLY A 112 -0.40 -11.17 1.11
CA GLY A 112 0.73 -10.23 1.13
C GLY A 112 0.58 -9.05 0.18
N ILE A 113 1.06 -7.87 0.61
CA ILE A 113 0.96 -6.62 -0.18
C ILE A 113 1.74 -6.74 -1.50
N LEU A 114 2.95 -7.32 -1.47
CA LEU A 114 3.78 -7.38 -2.67
C LEU A 114 3.16 -8.25 -3.78
N ASN A 115 2.52 -9.36 -3.44
CA ASN A 115 1.79 -10.19 -4.41
C ASN A 115 0.64 -9.41 -5.05
N LEU A 116 -0.11 -8.65 -4.26
CA LEU A 116 -1.17 -7.78 -4.76
C LEU A 116 -0.60 -6.74 -5.75
N LEU A 117 0.50 -6.06 -5.39
CA LEU A 117 1.14 -5.07 -6.27
C LEU A 117 1.60 -5.69 -7.59
N ILE A 118 2.23 -6.87 -7.55
CA ILE A 118 2.69 -7.60 -8.74
C ILE A 118 1.52 -7.95 -9.66
N ALA A 119 0.43 -8.47 -9.09
CA ALA A 119 -0.72 -8.96 -9.87
C ALA A 119 -1.63 -7.83 -10.38
N SER A 120 -1.80 -6.75 -9.62
CA SER A 120 -2.78 -5.70 -9.93
C SER A 120 -2.19 -4.51 -10.70
N ALA A 121 -0.88 -4.26 -10.66
CA ALA A 121 -0.28 -3.09 -11.30
C ALA A 121 -0.50 -3.04 -12.82
N GLY A 122 -0.65 -4.21 -13.48
CA GLY A 122 -0.95 -4.30 -14.92
C GLY A 122 -2.41 -3.99 -15.27
N LEU A 123 -3.31 -4.06 -14.29
CA LEU A 123 -4.76 -3.90 -14.47
C LEU A 123 -5.24 -2.48 -14.18
N LEU A 124 -4.36 -1.58 -13.76
CA LEU A 124 -4.70 -0.18 -13.59
C LEU A 124 -4.61 0.54 -14.93
N ILE A 125 -5.61 1.38 -15.25
CA ILE A 125 -5.54 2.24 -16.43
C ILE A 125 -4.29 3.10 -16.33
N LYS A 126 -3.48 3.11 -17.39
CA LYS A 126 -2.20 3.82 -17.37
C LYS A 126 -2.39 5.33 -17.41
N HIS A 127 -1.37 6.02 -16.91
CA HIS A 127 -1.26 7.45 -17.11
C HIS A 127 -0.95 7.72 -18.61
N PRO A 128 -1.47 8.80 -19.25
CA PRO A 128 -2.32 9.88 -18.74
C PRO A 128 -3.83 9.64 -18.82
N GLU A 129 -4.30 8.46 -19.24
CA GLU A 129 -5.73 8.20 -19.48
C GLU A 129 -6.58 8.31 -18.20
N SER A 130 -6.06 7.87 -17.04
CA SER A 130 -6.77 7.99 -15.76
C SER A 130 -5.85 8.34 -14.57
N GLN A 131 -6.44 8.56 -13.40
CA GLN A 131 -5.78 8.61 -12.09
C GLN A 131 -6.07 7.35 -11.29
N SER A 132 -5.67 6.22 -11.87
CA SER A 132 -6.01 4.92 -11.30
C SER A 132 -5.42 4.75 -9.90
N VAL A 133 -6.20 4.14 -9.01
CA VAL A 133 -5.83 3.89 -7.62
C VAL A 133 -6.03 2.44 -7.24
N LEU A 134 -5.08 1.93 -6.47
CA LEU A 134 -5.20 0.65 -5.78
C LEU A 134 -5.33 0.93 -4.28
N TYR A 135 -6.38 0.41 -3.65
CA TYR A 135 -6.53 0.41 -2.20
C TYR A 135 -6.12 -0.95 -1.64
N THR A 136 -5.25 -0.91 -0.63
CA THR A 136 -4.90 -2.09 0.17
C THR A 136 -5.27 -1.83 1.63
N GLU A 137 -5.79 -2.83 2.31
CA GLU A 137 -6.04 -2.77 3.75
C GLU A 137 -5.37 -3.93 4.47
N THR A 138 -4.84 -3.67 5.65
CA THR A 138 -4.41 -4.71 6.60
C THR A 138 -5.18 -4.53 7.89
N LEU A 139 -5.52 -5.64 8.52
CA LEU A 139 -6.19 -5.74 9.82
C LEU A 139 -5.30 -6.46 10.83
N ILE A 140 -4.34 -7.26 10.37
CA ILE A 140 -3.46 -8.03 11.23
C ILE A 140 -2.23 -7.17 11.65
N PRO A 141 -2.01 -6.98 12.96
CA PRO A 141 -0.80 -6.35 13.47
C PRO A 141 0.47 -7.10 13.03
N SER A 142 1.52 -6.40 12.61
CA SER A 142 2.82 -6.98 12.23
C SER A 142 3.98 -6.29 12.96
N GLY A 143 5.15 -6.93 12.99
CA GLY A 143 6.36 -6.38 13.58
C GLY A 143 6.31 -6.17 15.10
N GLN A 144 7.39 -5.60 15.64
CA GLN A 144 7.46 -5.22 17.06
C GLN A 144 6.62 -3.98 17.39
N ASP A 145 6.56 -3.05 16.43
CA ASP A 145 5.74 -1.85 16.49
C ASP A 145 4.80 -1.84 15.28
N THR A 146 3.55 -2.24 15.51
CA THR A 146 2.52 -2.32 14.47
C THR A 146 2.36 -1.02 13.72
N THR A 147 2.54 0.12 14.41
CA THR A 147 2.40 1.46 13.83
C THR A 147 3.50 1.79 12.82
N LYS A 148 4.61 1.01 12.80
CA LYS A 148 5.78 1.21 11.91
C LYS A 148 6.05 0.08 10.94
N SER A 149 5.32 -1.04 11.05
CA SER A 149 5.56 -2.25 10.25
C SER A 149 5.22 -2.13 8.76
N PHE A 150 4.49 -1.09 8.34
CA PHE A 150 4.01 -0.94 6.97
C PHE A 150 5.10 -1.10 5.89
N PRO A 151 6.26 -0.41 5.98
CA PRO A 151 7.30 -0.50 4.95
C PRO A 151 7.94 -1.89 4.84
N GLU A 152 7.87 -2.71 5.90
CA GLU A 152 8.47 -4.04 5.94
C GLU A 152 7.68 -5.04 5.08
N ARG A 153 6.40 -4.75 4.78
CA ARG A 153 5.46 -5.67 4.12
C ARG A 153 5.66 -5.86 2.60
N PHE A 154 6.48 -5.04 1.94
CA PHE A 154 6.75 -5.14 0.49
C PHE A 154 8.23 -5.36 0.16
N CYS A 155 9.01 -5.81 1.14
CA CYS A 155 10.37 -6.35 0.97
C CYS A 155 11.43 -5.38 0.40
N THR A 156 11.17 -4.08 0.34
CA THR A 156 12.15 -3.05 -0.05
C THR A 156 11.69 -1.68 0.48
N ASP A 157 12.35 -0.58 0.10
CA ASP A 157 11.89 0.77 0.41
C ASP A 157 10.91 1.32 -0.64
N VAL A 158 10.19 2.39 -0.28
CA VAL A 158 9.16 2.98 -1.15
C VAL A 158 9.71 3.48 -2.49
N PRO A 159 10.85 4.21 -2.55
CA PRO A 159 11.42 4.62 -3.83
C PRO A 159 11.70 3.44 -4.75
N THR A 160 12.32 2.36 -4.26
CA THR A 160 12.67 1.21 -5.09
C THR A 160 11.44 0.48 -5.61
N ILE A 161 10.45 0.17 -4.76
CA ILE A 161 9.24 -0.52 -5.23
C ILE A 161 8.45 0.34 -6.22
N ALA A 162 8.42 1.66 -6.02
CA ALA A 162 7.76 2.59 -6.93
C ALA A 162 8.43 2.64 -8.30
N LEU A 163 9.76 2.57 -8.36
CA LEU A 163 10.50 2.52 -9.62
C LEU A 163 10.34 1.16 -10.35
N LEU A 164 10.22 0.06 -9.60
CA LEU A 164 10.04 -1.27 -10.16
C LEU A 164 8.61 -1.53 -10.69
N LEU A 165 7.58 -1.08 -9.97
CA LEU A 165 6.17 -1.39 -10.26
C LEU A 165 5.32 -0.18 -10.68
N SER A 166 5.89 1.03 -10.68
CA SER A 166 5.18 2.30 -10.97
C SER A 166 4.04 2.62 -9.98
N LEU A 167 4.11 2.10 -8.76
CA LEU A 167 3.13 2.33 -7.69
C LEU A 167 3.81 2.75 -6.39
N ALA A 168 3.36 3.86 -5.81
CA ALA A 168 3.81 4.34 -4.51
C ALA A 168 2.62 4.58 -3.58
N PRO A 169 2.78 4.40 -2.24
CA PRO A 169 1.79 4.83 -1.27
C PRO A 169 1.63 6.36 -1.34
N ARG A 170 0.47 6.82 -1.80
CA ARG A 170 0.19 8.25 -1.99
C ARG A 170 0.34 9.06 -0.69
N PRO A 171 -0.14 8.59 0.49
CA PRO A 171 0.09 9.32 1.73
C PRO A 171 1.59 9.44 2.06
N TYR A 172 2.40 8.41 1.80
CA TYR A 172 3.84 8.42 2.11
C TYR A 172 4.57 9.53 1.34
N ILE A 173 4.33 9.63 0.02
CA ILE A 173 4.95 10.65 -0.82
C ILE A 173 4.36 12.05 -0.58
N ALA A 174 3.07 12.15 -0.23
CA ALA A 174 2.41 13.40 0.15
C ALA A 174 2.73 13.87 1.58
N LYS A 175 3.24 12.98 2.44
CA LYS A 175 3.59 13.19 3.86
C LYS A 175 2.41 13.43 4.81
N PHE A 176 1.18 13.15 4.36
CA PHE A 176 -0.01 13.23 5.20
C PHE A 176 -1.16 12.36 4.68
N ALA A 177 -2.17 12.16 5.54
CA ALA A 177 -3.47 11.62 5.16
C ALA A 177 -4.61 12.55 5.60
N THR A 178 -5.73 12.50 4.89
CA THR A 178 -7.00 13.17 5.29
C THR A 178 -7.97 12.22 5.97
N HIS A 179 -7.63 10.93 6.05
CA HIS A 179 -8.34 9.92 6.83
C HIS A 179 -7.70 9.84 8.22
N SER A 180 -8.51 9.66 9.27
CA SER A 180 -7.99 9.50 10.62
C SER A 180 -7.73 8.04 10.93
N ASN A 181 -6.53 7.72 11.40
CA ASN A 181 -6.16 6.44 12.02
C ASN A 181 -5.89 6.60 13.53
N VAL A 182 -6.28 7.73 14.12
CA VAL A 182 -5.98 8.04 15.52
C VAL A 182 -6.60 7.02 16.48
N HIS A 183 -7.79 6.51 16.16
CA HIS A 183 -8.45 5.49 16.95
C HIS A 183 -7.67 4.17 16.93
N GLU A 184 -7.21 3.73 15.76
CA GLU A 184 -6.34 2.55 15.61
C GLU A 184 -5.04 2.71 16.41
N ILE A 185 -4.42 3.90 16.35
CA ILE A 185 -3.20 4.21 17.11
C ILE A 185 -3.48 4.10 18.61
N LEU A 186 -4.50 4.79 19.13
CA LEU A 186 -4.80 4.83 20.57
C LEU A 186 -5.17 3.45 21.15
N PHE A 187 -5.87 2.62 20.38
CA PHE A 187 -6.29 1.30 20.83
C PHE A 187 -5.37 0.16 20.38
N SER A 188 -4.32 0.42 19.59
CA SER A 188 -3.40 -0.59 19.02
C SER A 188 -2.84 -1.58 20.05
N ARG A 189 -2.53 -1.14 21.27
CA ARG A 189 -1.97 -1.99 22.33
C ARG A 189 -3.00 -2.89 23.02
N GLN A 190 -4.28 -2.54 22.91
CA GLN A 190 -5.41 -3.25 23.55
C GLN A 190 -6.22 -4.06 22.52
N ALA A 191 -6.10 -3.72 21.23
CA ALA A 191 -6.83 -4.34 20.15
C ALA A 191 -6.07 -5.55 19.60
N ALA A 192 -6.81 -6.62 19.31
CA ALA A 192 -6.29 -7.78 18.58
C ALA A 192 -6.11 -7.51 17.06
N GLN A 193 -6.45 -6.30 16.62
CA GLN A 193 -6.58 -5.87 15.23
C GLN A 193 -6.03 -4.46 15.11
N TYR A 194 -5.41 -4.14 13.97
CA TYR A 194 -4.97 -2.79 13.62
C TYR A 194 -5.31 -2.54 12.16
N HIS A 195 -6.28 -1.65 11.90
CA HIS A 195 -6.70 -1.31 10.55
C HIS A 195 -5.78 -0.26 9.93
N GLU A 196 -5.18 -0.60 8.80
CA GLU A 196 -4.37 0.31 8.01
C GLU A 196 -4.78 0.25 6.54
N ARG A 197 -5.42 1.30 6.05
CA ARG A 197 -5.82 1.47 4.64
C ARG A 197 -4.85 2.41 3.94
N VAL A 198 -4.28 1.95 2.82
CA VAL A 198 -3.31 2.70 2.02
C VAL A 198 -3.78 2.82 0.58
N THR A 199 -3.66 4.02 0.02
CA THR A 199 -3.91 4.31 -1.40
C THR A 199 -2.60 4.31 -2.17
N TRP A 200 -2.53 3.51 -3.23
CA TRP A 200 -1.38 3.39 -4.12
C TRP A 200 -1.71 4.01 -5.48
N SER A 201 -0.77 4.74 -6.05
CA SER A 201 -0.91 5.32 -7.39
C SER A 201 0.45 5.60 -8.03
N SER A 202 0.44 6.05 -9.30
CA SER A 202 1.65 6.54 -9.95
C SER A 202 2.32 7.64 -9.10
N PRO A 203 3.61 7.52 -8.77
CA PRO A 203 4.34 8.48 -7.96
C PRO A 203 4.45 9.88 -8.61
N SER A 204 4.51 9.96 -9.94
CA SER A 204 4.53 11.23 -10.71
C SER A 204 3.13 11.77 -11.02
N GLY A 205 2.06 11.06 -10.63
CA GLY A 205 0.69 11.42 -11.01
C GLY A 205 0.21 12.79 -10.52
N GLY A 206 0.77 13.30 -9.41
CA GLY A 206 0.49 14.63 -8.88
C GLY A 206 1.37 15.75 -9.45
N ASP A 207 2.35 15.43 -10.30
CA ASP A 207 3.25 16.41 -10.90
C ASP A 207 2.67 16.97 -12.20
N LYS A 208 2.50 18.30 -12.29
CA LYS A 208 1.92 18.95 -13.48
C LYS A 208 2.66 18.68 -14.81
N HIS A 209 3.96 18.38 -14.77
CA HIS A 209 4.79 18.13 -15.94
C HIS A 209 5.00 16.63 -16.14
N ALA A 210 5.48 15.93 -15.13
CA ALA A 210 5.80 14.50 -15.19
C ALA A 210 4.56 13.60 -15.24
N SER A 211 3.37 14.13 -14.95
CA SER A 211 2.13 13.43 -15.29
C SER A 211 1.97 13.36 -16.83
N GLN A 212 2.32 14.40 -17.58
CA GLN A 212 2.02 14.39 -19.03
C GLN A 212 3.01 13.57 -19.85
N THR A 213 4.10 13.08 -19.25
CA THR A 213 5.19 12.38 -19.93
C THR A 213 5.38 10.98 -19.36
N ASP A 214 5.57 10.00 -20.25
CA ASP A 214 6.01 8.68 -19.84
C ASP A 214 7.53 8.65 -19.74
N CYS A 215 8.04 8.22 -18.58
CA CYS A 215 9.47 8.03 -18.35
C CYS A 215 9.74 6.56 -18.07
N THR A 216 10.60 5.95 -18.88
CA THR A 216 11.03 4.56 -18.65
C THR A 216 12.21 4.55 -17.67
N VAL A 217 12.09 3.77 -16.60
CA VAL A 217 13.19 3.55 -15.66
C VAL A 217 14.19 2.58 -16.28
N SER A 218 15.49 2.88 -16.19
CA SER A 218 16.56 1.98 -16.63
C SER A 218 17.53 1.64 -15.50
N PHE A 219 18.07 0.43 -15.51
CA PHE A 219 19.09 -0.05 -14.57
C PHE A 219 20.26 -0.69 -15.32
N ASP A 220 21.45 -0.68 -14.74
CA ASP A 220 22.48 -1.65 -15.13
C ASP A 220 22.15 -3.03 -14.51
N ALA A 221 22.59 -4.11 -15.16
CA ALA A 221 22.26 -5.47 -14.76
C ALA A 221 22.71 -5.80 -13.32
N VAL A 222 23.86 -5.28 -12.88
CA VAL A 222 24.42 -5.54 -11.54
C VAL A 222 23.56 -4.88 -10.47
N THR A 223 23.19 -3.61 -10.67
CA THR A 223 22.32 -2.86 -9.75
C THR A 223 20.96 -3.53 -9.63
N LEU A 224 20.34 -3.91 -10.75
CA LEU A 224 19.04 -4.56 -10.72
C LEU A 224 19.09 -5.92 -10.02
N ALA A 225 20.10 -6.73 -10.30
CA ALA A 225 20.29 -8.02 -9.64
C ALA A 225 20.43 -7.86 -8.11
N ARG A 226 21.20 -6.86 -7.65
CA ARG A 226 21.36 -6.55 -6.23
C ARG A 226 20.05 -6.14 -5.56
N ILE A 227 19.24 -5.32 -6.23
CA ILE A 227 17.92 -4.91 -5.74
C ILE A 227 17.01 -6.14 -5.57
N LEU A 228 16.89 -6.95 -6.63
CA LEU A 228 16.01 -8.12 -6.64
C LEU A 228 16.45 -9.18 -5.63
N TYR A 229 17.77 -9.35 -5.43
CA TYR A 229 18.30 -10.22 -4.39
C TYR A 229 18.02 -9.69 -2.98
N GLY A 230 18.19 -8.38 -2.73
CA GLY A 230 17.82 -7.80 -1.44
C GLY A 230 16.33 -7.93 -1.10
N MET A 231 15.46 -7.93 -2.12
CA MET A 231 14.04 -8.26 -1.97
C MET A 231 13.83 -9.74 -1.64
N TYR A 232 14.53 -10.63 -2.34
CA TYR A 232 14.51 -12.08 -2.11
C TYR A 232 14.91 -12.44 -0.67
N GLU A 233 15.96 -11.83 -0.13
CA GLU A 233 16.40 -12.04 1.26
C GLU A 233 15.28 -11.69 2.25
N LYS A 234 14.55 -10.60 2.01
CA LYS A 234 13.43 -10.18 2.87
C LYS A 234 12.18 -11.05 2.69
N MET A 235 11.89 -11.53 1.48
CA MET A 235 10.79 -12.48 1.23
C MET A 235 10.96 -13.78 2.01
N PHE A 236 12.20 -14.26 2.13
CA PHE A 236 12.52 -15.53 2.80
C PHE A 236 13.32 -15.33 4.08
N ALA A 237 13.10 -14.20 4.77
CA ALA A 237 13.77 -13.89 6.03
C ALA A 237 13.51 -14.94 7.12
N ASN A 238 12.38 -15.66 7.04
CA ASN A 238 12.04 -16.77 7.94
C ASN A 238 12.80 -18.08 7.66
N GLU A 239 13.61 -18.14 6.60
CA GLU A 239 14.49 -19.27 6.28
C GLU A 239 15.95 -19.03 6.74
N ASP A 240 16.26 -17.80 7.19
CA ASP A 240 17.58 -17.41 7.69
C ASP A 240 17.74 -17.65 9.20
N ILE A 241 18.84 -18.30 9.59
CA ILE A 241 19.10 -18.69 10.99
C ILE A 241 19.16 -17.48 11.92
N SER A 242 19.82 -16.40 11.50
CA SER A 242 20.03 -15.22 12.33
C SER A 242 18.71 -14.51 12.61
N ASN A 243 17.86 -14.38 11.58
CA ASN A 243 16.53 -13.80 11.69
C ASN A 243 15.60 -14.65 12.56
N ILE A 244 15.63 -15.98 12.41
CA ILE A 244 14.86 -16.89 13.27
C ILE A 244 15.26 -16.71 14.74
N MET A 245 16.55 -16.66 15.05
CA MET A 245 17.03 -16.46 16.43
C MET A 245 16.65 -15.08 16.98
N ALA A 246 16.68 -14.04 16.15
CA ALA A 246 16.29 -12.68 16.55
C ALA A 246 14.77 -12.54 16.79
N SER A 247 13.94 -13.42 16.21
CA SER A 247 12.48 -13.30 16.17
C SER A 247 11.74 -14.25 17.13
N LEU A 248 12.42 -14.77 18.16
CA LEU A 248 11.84 -15.70 19.17
C LEU A 248 10.84 -15.05 20.15
N THR A 249 10.27 -13.89 19.81
CA THR A 249 9.17 -13.28 20.56
C THR A 249 7.83 -13.91 20.14
N PRO A 250 6.77 -13.85 20.97
CA PRO A 250 5.45 -14.36 20.58
C PRO A 250 4.92 -13.75 19.26
N SER A 251 5.15 -12.45 19.02
CA SER A 251 4.77 -11.78 17.77
C SER A 251 5.62 -12.24 16.59
N GLY A 252 6.95 -12.34 16.77
CA GLY A 252 7.86 -12.81 15.72
C GLY A 252 7.57 -14.26 15.30
N ILE A 253 7.18 -15.13 16.24
CA ILE A 253 6.74 -16.50 15.95
C ILE A 253 5.46 -16.52 15.10
N MET A 254 4.50 -15.63 15.38
CA MET A 254 3.28 -15.51 14.57
C MET A 254 3.58 -15.03 13.14
N GLU A 255 4.46 -14.04 13.01
CA GLU A 255 4.89 -13.47 11.73
C GLU A 255 5.65 -14.50 10.86
N MET A 256 6.56 -15.28 11.46
CA MET A 256 7.25 -16.38 10.77
C MET A 256 6.32 -17.49 10.27
N GLY A 257 5.12 -17.59 10.84
CA GLY A 257 4.07 -18.53 10.41
C GLY A 257 3.27 -18.06 9.20
N GLN A 258 3.35 -16.78 8.84
CA GLN A 258 2.70 -16.25 7.65
C GLN A 258 3.57 -16.49 6.43
N VAL A 259 3.10 -17.36 5.53
CA VAL A 259 3.81 -17.70 4.30
C VAL A 259 3.09 -17.02 3.14
N HIS A 260 3.57 -15.84 2.74
CA HIS A 260 3.02 -15.12 1.58
C HIS A 260 3.78 -15.39 0.28
N PHE A 261 5.04 -15.81 0.36
CA PHE A 261 5.94 -15.86 -0.79
C PHE A 261 6.36 -17.30 -1.13
N LEU A 262 6.33 -17.61 -2.42
CA LEU A 262 6.81 -18.85 -3.02
C LEU A 262 7.98 -18.53 -3.97
N ARG A 263 8.76 -19.54 -4.40
CA ARG A 263 9.80 -19.29 -5.42
C ARG A 263 9.19 -18.82 -6.75
N GLU A 264 7.96 -19.24 -7.04
CA GLU A 264 7.17 -18.72 -8.17
C GLU A 264 6.93 -17.20 -8.05
N THR A 265 6.65 -16.69 -6.85
CA THR A 265 6.49 -15.25 -6.62
C THR A 265 7.73 -14.45 -7.07
N VAL A 266 8.93 -14.99 -6.87
CA VAL A 266 10.19 -14.36 -7.29
C VAL A 266 10.24 -14.26 -8.81
N ALA A 267 9.93 -15.34 -9.52
CA ALA A 267 9.86 -15.33 -10.97
C ALA A 267 8.78 -14.34 -11.48
N MET A 268 7.63 -14.29 -10.83
CA MET A 268 6.57 -13.31 -11.15
C MET A 268 7.02 -11.87 -10.93
N LEU A 269 7.77 -11.59 -9.85
CA LEU A 269 8.37 -10.27 -9.60
C LEU A 269 9.33 -9.91 -10.72
N PHE A 270 10.26 -10.79 -11.07
CA PHE A 270 11.20 -10.56 -12.18
C PHE A 270 10.46 -10.30 -13.48
N ARG A 271 9.42 -11.08 -13.79
CA ARG A 271 8.60 -10.90 -14.99
C ARG A 271 7.84 -9.57 -14.98
N ALA A 272 7.31 -9.14 -13.84
CA ALA A 272 6.63 -7.87 -13.68
C ALA A 272 7.59 -6.68 -13.88
N VAL A 273 8.82 -6.79 -13.35
CA VAL A 273 9.88 -5.78 -13.52
C VAL A 273 10.37 -5.74 -14.96
N GLN A 274 10.62 -6.90 -15.57
CA GLN A 274 11.07 -7.03 -16.97
C GLN A 274 10.13 -6.38 -17.98
N ARG A 275 8.83 -6.34 -17.68
CA ARG A 275 7.83 -5.67 -18.53
C ARG A 275 7.80 -4.15 -18.40
N ARG A 276 8.54 -3.57 -17.44
CA ARG A 276 8.44 -2.15 -17.05
C ARG A 276 9.76 -1.40 -17.13
N VAL A 277 10.87 -2.06 -16.89
CA VAL A 277 12.19 -1.43 -16.81
C VAL A 277 13.05 -1.78 -18.02
N ASN A 278 13.94 -0.87 -18.39
CA ASN A 278 14.97 -1.09 -19.39
C ASN A 278 16.31 -1.46 -18.74
N LEU A 279 17.17 -2.16 -19.46
CA LEU A 279 18.56 -2.38 -19.05
C LEU A 279 19.49 -1.47 -19.86
N SER A 280 20.26 -0.62 -19.18
CA SER A 280 21.22 0.27 -19.84
C SER A 280 22.52 -0.45 -20.19
N GLU A 281 22.93 -1.41 -19.36
CA GLU A 281 24.13 -2.24 -19.54
C GLU A 281 23.83 -3.67 -19.09
N GLY A 282 24.22 -4.65 -19.92
CA GLY A 282 23.91 -6.07 -19.73
C GLY A 282 22.52 -6.47 -20.21
N ASP A 283 22.17 -7.73 -20.01
CA ASP A 283 20.86 -8.29 -20.34
C ASP A 283 20.20 -9.01 -19.16
N TRP A 284 19.01 -9.58 -19.38
CA TRP A 284 18.30 -10.32 -18.34
C TRP A 284 18.98 -11.63 -17.95
N VAL A 285 19.81 -12.21 -18.83
CA VAL A 285 20.63 -13.39 -18.51
C VAL A 285 21.70 -13.00 -17.50
N ASP A 286 22.32 -11.82 -17.67
CA ASP A 286 23.28 -11.26 -16.70
C ASP A 286 22.61 -11.01 -15.34
N VAL A 287 21.44 -10.37 -15.32
CA VAL A 287 20.70 -10.08 -14.08
C VAL A 287 20.42 -11.37 -13.29
N VAL A 288 19.90 -12.39 -13.98
CA VAL A 288 19.58 -13.69 -13.38
C VAL A 288 20.84 -14.43 -12.95
N GLY A 289 21.91 -14.39 -13.76
CA GLY A 289 23.20 -15.01 -13.44
C GLY A 289 23.82 -14.43 -12.17
N ILE A 290 23.85 -13.10 -12.05
CA ILE A 290 24.36 -12.41 -10.86
C ILE A 290 23.49 -12.72 -9.63
N PHE A 291 22.17 -12.75 -9.79
CA PHE A 291 21.23 -13.16 -8.73
C PHE A 291 21.55 -14.56 -8.19
N PHE A 292 21.71 -15.55 -9.08
CA PHE A 292 22.06 -16.92 -8.67
C PHE A 292 23.45 -17.01 -8.05
N GLN A 293 24.42 -16.24 -8.55
CA GLN A 293 25.75 -16.18 -7.94
C GLN A 293 25.68 -15.68 -6.49
N MET A 294 24.91 -14.61 -6.23
CA MET A 294 24.69 -14.11 -4.87
C MET A 294 24.01 -15.17 -3.99
N SER A 295 23.00 -15.86 -4.53
CA SER A 295 22.28 -16.94 -3.83
C SER A 295 23.16 -18.13 -3.46
N MET A 296 24.12 -18.51 -4.32
CA MET A 296 25.06 -19.60 -4.06
C MET A 296 26.12 -19.24 -3.02
N MET A 297 26.48 -17.95 -2.92
CA MET A 297 27.45 -17.47 -1.95
C MET A 297 26.84 -17.30 -0.55
N ASP A 298 25.51 -17.31 -0.45
CA ASP A 298 24.81 -17.25 0.83
C ASP A 298 24.83 -18.60 1.55
N SER A 299 25.10 -18.54 2.85
CA SER A 299 25.17 -19.70 3.75
C SER A 299 24.25 -19.57 4.96
N GLY A 300 23.51 -18.46 5.10
CA GLY A 300 22.63 -18.17 6.24
C GLY A 300 21.27 -18.87 6.17
N ARG A 301 20.76 -19.14 4.96
CA ARG A 301 19.47 -19.78 4.73
C ARG A 301 19.57 -21.31 4.68
N ILE A 302 18.81 -21.99 5.54
CA ILE A 302 18.90 -23.46 5.75
C ILE A 302 18.39 -24.25 4.53
N ILE A 303 17.38 -23.74 3.82
CA ILE A 303 16.63 -24.45 2.77
C ILE A 303 16.99 -23.95 1.35
N GLU A 304 17.96 -23.03 1.25
CA GLU A 304 18.30 -22.38 -0.02
C GLU A 304 18.78 -23.39 -1.07
N SER A 305 19.67 -24.31 -0.69
CA SER A 305 20.18 -25.36 -1.57
C SER A 305 19.08 -26.29 -2.07
N ASN A 306 18.13 -26.66 -1.20
CA ASN A 306 16.97 -27.49 -1.58
C ASN A 306 16.02 -26.77 -2.55
N SER A 307 15.93 -25.44 -2.49
CA SER A 307 15.02 -24.64 -3.31
C SER A 307 15.64 -24.19 -4.65
N TYR A 308 16.93 -24.47 -4.85
CA TYR A 308 17.68 -24.03 -6.02
C TYR A 308 17.05 -24.52 -7.34
N GLN A 309 16.62 -25.78 -7.40
CA GLN A 309 15.98 -26.35 -8.60
C GLN A 309 14.59 -25.75 -8.87
N ASP A 310 13.80 -25.45 -7.83
CA ASP A 310 12.50 -24.78 -7.99
C ASP A 310 12.72 -23.37 -8.54
N ASN A 311 13.65 -22.59 -7.97
CA ASN A 311 14.01 -21.28 -8.51
C ASN A 311 14.38 -21.34 -10.02
N TYR A 312 15.27 -22.26 -10.42
CA TYR A 312 15.65 -22.42 -11.82
C TYR A 312 14.47 -22.78 -12.72
N LEU A 313 13.62 -23.69 -12.24
CA LEU A 313 12.40 -24.10 -12.94
C LEU A 313 11.43 -22.93 -13.10
N GLN A 314 11.14 -22.17 -12.04
CA GLN A 314 10.20 -21.05 -12.11
C GLN A 314 10.71 -19.97 -13.07
N PHE A 315 12.02 -19.68 -13.08
CA PHE A 315 12.58 -18.71 -14.03
C PHE A 315 12.46 -19.18 -15.49
N HIS A 316 12.58 -20.49 -15.75
CA HIS A 316 12.33 -21.07 -17.06
C HIS A 316 10.85 -20.98 -17.45
N LEU A 317 9.94 -21.37 -16.54
CA LEU A 317 8.49 -21.35 -16.79
C LEU A 317 7.95 -19.94 -17.08
N TYR A 318 8.57 -18.90 -16.49
CA TYR A 318 8.21 -17.50 -16.73
C TYR A 318 9.01 -16.85 -17.89
N GLY A 319 9.82 -17.63 -18.61
CA GLY A 319 10.59 -17.16 -19.77
C GLY A 319 11.70 -16.16 -19.44
N LEU A 320 12.25 -16.22 -18.23
CA LEU A 320 13.30 -15.32 -17.74
C LEU A 320 14.70 -15.86 -18.02
N PHE A 321 14.88 -17.17 -17.80
CA PHE A 321 16.17 -17.83 -17.95
C PHE A 321 15.99 -19.33 -18.15
N THR A 322 16.69 -19.91 -19.13
CA THR A 322 16.65 -21.35 -19.40
C THR A 322 18.01 -22.00 -19.14
N GLY A 323 18.06 -22.78 -18.07
CA GLY A 323 19.17 -23.62 -17.69
C GLY A 323 19.46 -24.76 -18.67
N ILE A 324 20.69 -25.25 -18.69
CA ILE A 324 21.07 -26.38 -19.56
C ILE A 324 20.18 -27.63 -19.34
N PRO A 325 19.83 -28.05 -18.12
CA PRO A 325 18.93 -29.20 -17.89
C PRO A 325 17.47 -28.97 -18.32
N LEU A 326 17.11 -27.75 -18.71
CA LEU A 326 15.77 -27.35 -19.13
C LEU A 326 15.69 -27.00 -20.63
N LYS A 327 16.80 -27.15 -21.37
CA LYS A 327 16.81 -26.98 -22.83
C LYS A 327 16.22 -28.20 -23.53
N LEU A 328 15.66 -28.01 -24.72
CA LEU A 328 15.04 -29.09 -25.51
C LEU A 328 16.00 -30.26 -25.82
N ASP A 329 17.30 -30.00 -25.95
CA ASP A 329 18.33 -30.99 -26.26
C ASP A 329 18.89 -31.72 -25.03
N TRP A 330 18.35 -31.48 -23.83
CA TRP A 330 18.85 -32.05 -22.57
C TRP A 330 18.97 -33.59 -22.61
N PHE A 331 17.99 -34.26 -23.23
CA PHE A 331 17.89 -35.72 -23.24
C PHE A 331 19.04 -36.39 -24.00
N ASN A 332 19.54 -35.73 -25.04
CA ASN A 332 20.60 -36.23 -25.91
C ASN A 332 21.98 -35.66 -25.53
N ASN A 333 22.07 -34.83 -24.49
CA ASN A 333 23.32 -34.20 -24.09
C ASN A 333 24.13 -35.12 -23.15
N PRO A 334 25.23 -35.74 -23.61
CA PRO A 334 25.98 -36.73 -22.83
C PRO A 334 26.75 -36.09 -21.66
N ASN A 335 26.91 -34.76 -21.66
CA ASN A 335 27.57 -34.04 -20.56
C ASN A 335 26.62 -33.78 -19.38
N ILE A 336 25.32 -34.05 -19.54
CA ILE A 336 24.28 -33.78 -18.54
C ILE A 336 23.65 -35.09 -18.10
N ARG A 337 23.19 -35.91 -19.05
CA ARG A 337 22.42 -37.10 -18.75
C ARG A 337 23.33 -38.27 -18.35
N ALA A 338 23.25 -38.69 -17.10
CA ALA A 338 24.07 -39.77 -16.56
C ALA A 338 23.80 -41.12 -17.23
N ALA A 339 24.84 -41.95 -17.34
CA ALA A 339 24.74 -43.32 -17.86
C ALA A 339 23.94 -44.24 -16.91
N SER A 340 24.04 -44.01 -15.59
CA SER A 340 23.27 -44.73 -14.56
C SER A 340 22.08 -43.88 -14.13
N ARG A 341 20.85 -44.36 -14.37
CA ARG A 341 19.61 -43.61 -14.15
C ARG A 341 18.41 -44.54 -13.99
N LEU A 342 17.29 -44.01 -13.47
CA LEU A 342 16.00 -44.68 -13.47
C LEU A 342 15.43 -44.80 -14.89
N PRO A 343 14.84 -45.94 -15.27
CA PRO A 343 14.21 -46.16 -16.57
C PRO A 343 12.81 -45.50 -16.67
N LEU A 344 12.62 -44.33 -16.05
CA LEU A 344 11.32 -43.66 -15.94
C LEU A 344 10.73 -43.30 -17.31
N PHE A 345 11.59 -42.87 -18.24
CA PHE A 345 11.20 -42.43 -19.59
C PHE A 345 11.55 -43.43 -20.69
N ASP A 346 11.99 -44.66 -20.36
CA ASP A 346 12.44 -45.64 -21.36
C ASP A 346 11.33 -46.07 -22.34
N ASN A 347 10.07 -46.00 -21.89
CA ASN A 347 8.88 -46.31 -22.69
C ASN A 347 8.30 -45.08 -23.42
N TRP A 348 8.89 -43.91 -23.27
CA TRP A 348 8.45 -42.68 -23.94
C TRP A 348 9.13 -42.54 -25.30
N ASN A 349 8.47 -41.86 -26.24
CA ASN A 349 9.15 -41.47 -27.46
C ASN A 349 10.26 -40.48 -27.13
N VAL A 350 11.51 -40.91 -27.28
CA VAL A 350 12.75 -40.15 -26.99
C VAL A 350 12.75 -38.76 -27.61
N GLU A 351 12.24 -38.61 -28.84
CA GLU A 351 12.19 -37.32 -29.55
C GLU A 351 11.10 -36.38 -28.99
N ALA A 352 10.23 -36.87 -28.11
CA ALA A 352 9.07 -36.16 -27.58
C ALA A 352 9.10 -35.94 -26.05
N ILE A 353 10.20 -36.28 -25.36
CA ILE A 353 10.28 -36.07 -23.90
C ILE A 353 10.55 -34.59 -23.61
N PRO A 354 9.60 -33.86 -23.00
CA PRO A 354 9.80 -32.46 -22.71
C PRO A 354 10.83 -32.25 -21.59
N PRO A 355 11.55 -31.11 -21.55
CA PRO A 355 12.46 -30.77 -20.45
C PRO A 355 11.73 -30.58 -19.10
N VAL A 356 10.44 -30.27 -19.16
CA VAL A 356 9.57 -30.10 -18.00
C VAL A 356 8.37 -31.04 -18.13
N VAL A 357 8.11 -31.79 -17.07
CA VAL A 357 6.95 -32.69 -16.94
C VAL A 357 6.13 -32.31 -15.71
N CYS A 358 4.85 -32.69 -15.72
CA CYS A 358 4.00 -32.60 -14.55
C CYS A 358 4.08 -33.91 -13.76
N VAL A 359 4.41 -33.81 -12.48
CA VAL A 359 4.32 -34.93 -11.54
C VAL A 359 3.04 -34.80 -10.75
N VAL A 360 2.27 -35.88 -10.70
CA VAL A 360 0.97 -35.97 -10.01
C VAL A 360 1.10 -37.01 -8.89
N LEU A 361 1.01 -36.55 -7.64
CA LEU A 361 1.02 -37.37 -6.44
C LEU A 361 -0.42 -37.57 -5.94
N ILE A 362 -0.86 -38.82 -5.85
CA ILE A 362 -2.17 -39.22 -5.33
C ILE A 362 -2.00 -39.60 -3.86
N VAL A 363 -2.40 -38.70 -2.97
CA VAL A 363 -2.25 -38.83 -1.52
C VAL A 363 -3.52 -39.42 -0.91
N PRO A 364 -3.46 -40.61 -0.30
CA PRO A 364 -4.63 -41.24 0.29
C PRO A 364 -5.27 -40.38 1.39
N ARG A 365 -6.60 -40.25 1.37
CA ARG A 365 -7.36 -39.41 2.33
C ARG A 365 -7.05 -39.74 3.79
N GLN A 366 -6.76 -41.01 4.08
CA GLN A 366 -6.43 -41.50 5.42
C GLN A 366 -5.13 -40.88 5.96
N ARG A 367 -4.14 -40.62 5.10
CA ARG A 367 -2.85 -40.02 5.51
C ARG A 367 -3.00 -38.57 5.96
N LEU A 368 -3.97 -37.87 5.41
CA LEU A 368 -4.26 -36.46 5.73
C LEU A 368 -5.02 -36.29 7.06
N GLN A 369 -5.53 -37.38 7.66
CA GLN A 369 -6.28 -37.30 8.93
C GLN A 369 -5.49 -36.63 10.05
N VAL A 370 -4.16 -36.74 10.04
CA VAL A 370 -3.28 -36.06 11.00
C VAL A 370 -3.47 -34.54 11.01
N LEU A 371 -3.74 -33.93 9.85
CA LEU A 371 -3.97 -32.50 9.70
C LEU A 371 -5.38 -32.12 10.19
N PHE A 372 -6.40 -32.90 9.81
CA PHE A 372 -7.80 -32.63 10.16
C PHE A 372 -8.19 -32.99 11.61
N ALA A 373 -7.51 -33.96 12.23
CA ALA A 373 -7.78 -34.39 13.59
C ALA A 373 -7.07 -33.53 14.66
N SER A 374 -6.27 -32.55 14.23
CA SER A 374 -5.52 -31.68 15.14
C SER A 374 -6.33 -30.46 15.54
N ASP A 375 -6.06 -29.89 16.72
CA ASP A 375 -6.71 -28.68 17.21
C ASP A 375 -6.41 -27.51 16.25
N PRO A 376 -7.42 -26.94 15.56
CA PRO A 376 -7.20 -25.88 14.57
C PRO A 376 -6.47 -24.66 15.15
N LYS A 377 -6.67 -24.36 16.45
CA LYS A 377 -6.01 -23.22 17.11
C LYS A 377 -4.51 -23.43 17.29
N LYS A 378 -4.05 -24.67 17.37
CA LYS A 378 -2.63 -25.03 17.53
C LYS A 378 -1.97 -25.39 16.20
N ALA A 379 -2.72 -26.06 15.33
CA ALA A 379 -2.29 -26.46 14.00
C ALA A 379 -2.06 -25.26 13.07
N GLY A 380 -2.83 -24.18 13.25
CA GLY A 380 -2.81 -23.04 12.33
C GLY A 380 -3.18 -23.46 10.90
N ASN A 381 -2.60 -22.79 9.92
CA ASN A 381 -2.75 -23.09 8.50
C ASN A 381 -1.41 -23.57 7.93
N PRO A 382 -1.08 -24.88 8.07
CA PRO A 382 0.20 -25.39 7.60
C PRO A 382 0.28 -25.32 6.07
N THR A 383 1.39 -24.81 5.55
CA THR A 383 1.64 -24.76 4.10
C THR A 383 2.16 -26.11 3.62
N LEU A 384 1.55 -26.64 2.55
CA LEU A 384 1.99 -27.87 1.90
C LEU A 384 3.09 -27.59 0.86
N GLN A 385 4.09 -28.46 0.79
CA GLN A 385 5.15 -28.44 -0.21
C GLN A 385 5.45 -29.85 -0.70
N ILE A 386 6.08 -29.96 -1.87
CA ILE A 386 6.59 -31.23 -2.37
C ILE A 386 8.11 -31.26 -2.23
N SER A 387 8.65 -32.42 -1.83
CA SER A 387 10.07 -32.71 -1.87
C SER A 387 10.31 -33.92 -2.77
N VAL A 388 11.25 -33.79 -3.70
CA VAL A 388 11.74 -34.88 -4.56
C VAL A 388 13.11 -35.27 -4.03
N ARG A 389 13.20 -36.44 -3.39
CA ARG A 389 14.41 -36.94 -2.74
C ARG A 389 14.98 -38.13 -3.48
N ALA A 390 16.27 -38.09 -3.76
CA ALA A 390 17.08 -39.20 -4.25
C ALA A 390 18.24 -39.44 -3.26
N GLU A 391 19.10 -40.43 -3.51
CA GLU A 391 20.19 -40.80 -2.58
C GLU A 391 21.13 -39.64 -2.20
N SER A 392 21.29 -38.66 -3.09
CA SER A 392 22.24 -37.54 -2.94
C SER A 392 21.62 -36.14 -3.10
N HIS A 393 20.32 -36.05 -3.34
CA HIS A 393 19.64 -34.79 -3.65
C HIS A 393 18.28 -34.71 -2.96
N ASP A 394 17.90 -33.51 -2.50
CA ASP A 394 16.58 -33.19 -1.97
C ASP A 394 16.14 -31.84 -2.54
N ASN A 395 15.14 -31.85 -3.41
CA ASN A 395 14.64 -30.66 -4.09
C ASN A 395 13.23 -30.34 -3.62
N THR A 396 13.03 -29.13 -3.10
CA THR A 396 11.74 -28.65 -2.59
C THR A 396 11.03 -27.82 -3.65
N PHE A 397 9.78 -28.17 -3.95
CA PHE A 397 8.90 -27.45 -4.86
C PHE A 397 7.72 -26.84 -4.10
N SER A 398 7.53 -25.54 -4.30
CA SER A 398 6.54 -24.75 -3.57
C SER A 398 5.30 -24.40 -4.40
N ALA A 399 5.45 -24.30 -5.73
CA ALA A 399 4.38 -24.04 -6.67
C ALA A 399 3.58 -25.34 -6.99
N ILE A 400 2.68 -25.71 -6.08
CA ILE A 400 1.86 -26.92 -6.18
C ILE A 400 0.41 -26.56 -6.44
N HIS A 401 -0.30 -27.45 -7.13
CA HIS A 401 -1.74 -27.38 -7.29
C HIS A 401 -2.38 -28.65 -6.74
N ALA A 402 -3.24 -28.49 -5.75
CA ALA A 402 -3.90 -29.59 -5.05
C ALA A 402 -5.40 -29.62 -5.36
N ILE A 403 -6.00 -30.80 -5.51
CA ILE A 403 -7.42 -31.04 -5.82
C ILE A 403 -7.92 -32.25 -5.04
N TRP A 404 -9.13 -32.18 -4.49
CA TRP A 404 -9.80 -33.36 -3.92
C TRP A 404 -10.47 -34.15 -5.03
N GLY A 405 -10.15 -35.43 -5.18
CA GLY A 405 -10.69 -36.20 -6.31
C GLY A 405 -9.97 -37.50 -6.62
N ARG A 406 -10.10 -37.93 -7.89
CA ARG A 406 -9.31 -39.04 -8.45
C ARG A 406 -8.85 -38.74 -9.89
N CYS A 407 -7.77 -39.39 -10.31
CA CYS A 407 -7.35 -39.42 -11.70
C CYS A 407 -8.12 -40.50 -12.45
N VAL A 408 -8.63 -40.18 -13.64
CA VAL A 408 -9.30 -41.12 -14.54
C VAL A 408 -8.66 -41.07 -15.91
N THR A 409 -8.54 -42.22 -16.58
CA THR A 409 -8.06 -42.27 -17.96
C THR A 409 -9.26 -42.24 -18.89
N THR A 410 -9.31 -41.27 -19.81
CA THR A 410 -10.42 -41.18 -20.75
C THR A 410 -10.34 -42.31 -21.78
N PRO A 411 -11.46 -42.98 -22.11
CA PRO A 411 -11.46 -44.12 -23.03
C PRO A 411 -10.91 -43.80 -24.43
N ASP A 412 -11.17 -42.58 -24.94
CA ASP A 412 -10.94 -42.25 -26.35
C ASP A 412 -9.53 -41.73 -26.67
N SER A 413 -8.87 -41.06 -25.72
CA SER A 413 -7.55 -40.44 -25.94
C SER A 413 -6.44 -40.97 -25.03
N HIS A 414 -6.74 -41.94 -24.17
CA HIS A 414 -5.84 -42.43 -23.11
C HIS A 414 -5.23 -41.32 -22.22
N ARG A 415 -5.77 -40.09 -22.25
CA ARG A 415 -5.29 -39.00 -21.40
C ARG A 415 -5.72 -39.21 -19.96
N VAL A 416 -4.90 -38.71 -19.04
CA VAL A 416 -5.28 -38.61 -17.63
C VAL A 416 -6.09 -37.32 -17.44
N ALA A 417 -7.30 -37.46 -16.95
CA ALA A 417 -8.20 -36.37 -16.55
C ALA A 417 -8.48 -36.43 -15.04
N LEU A 418 -9.02 -35.35 -14.50
CA LEU A 418 -9.37 -35.22 -13.10
C LEU A 418 -10.89 -35.28 -12.91
N GLU A 419 -11.32 -35.98 -11.87
CA GLU A 419 -12.69 -35.90 -11.36
C GLU A 419 -12.66 -35.31 -9.95
N GLU A 420 -13.30 -34.15 -9.78
CA GLU A 420 -13.44 -33.53 -8.45
C GLU A 420 -14.32 -34.39 -7.53
N GLY A 421 -13.93 -34.43 -6.26
CA GLY A 421 -14.67 -35.11 -5.21
C GLY A 421 -14.68 -34.30 -3.91
N SER A 422 -15.33 -34.86 -2.89
CA SER A 422 -15.45 -34.19 -1.59
C SER A 422 -14.20 -34.34 -0.74
N SER A 423 -13.80 -33.28 -0.03
CA SER A 423 -12.66 -33.29 0.91
C SER A 423 -12.76 -34.33 2.03
N ASP A 424 -13.95 -34.85 2.32
CA ASP A 424 -14.17 -35.80 3.41
C ASP A 424 -13.90 -37.25 3.01
N LYS A 425 -13.99 -37.56 1.72
CA LYS A 425 -13.97 -38.95 1.21
C LYS A 425 -12.91 -39.21 0.15
N SER A 426 -12.56 -38.18 -0.62
CA SER A 426 -11.68 -38.32 -1.77
C SER A 426 -10.22 -38.14 -1.37
N ASP A 427 -9.35 -38.77 -2.16
CA ASP A 427 -7.91 -38.57 -2.06
C ASP A 427 -7.53 -37.15 -2.50
N LEU A 428 -6.34 -36.71 -2.09
CA LEU A 428 -5.79 -35.43 -2.51
C LEU A 428 -4.82 -35.67 -3.65
N ILE A 429 -5.13 -35.11 -4.81
CA ILE A 429 -4.26 -35.11 -5.98
C ILE A 429 -3.42 -33.84 -5.91
N VAL A 430 -2.10 -33.97 -5.86
CA VAL A 430 -1.17 -32.84 -5.85
C VAL A 430 -0.34 -32.89 -7.12
N SER A 431 -0.38 -31.83 -7.91
CA SER A 431 0.37 -31.71 -9.15
C SER A 431 1.36 -30.55 -9.09
N PHE A 432 2.54 -30.74 -9.68
CA PHE A 432 3.57 -29.70 -9.77
C PHE A 432 4.40 -29.92 -11.03
N TRP A 433 5.09 -28.88 -11.49
CA TRP A 433 6.04 -28.98 -12.58
C TRP A 433 7.42 -29.39 -12.03
N ALA A 434 8.14 -30.24 -12.77
CA ALA A 434 9.49 -30.65 -12.42
C ALA A 434 10.35 -30.79 -13.68
N SER A 435 11.66 -30.60 -13.53
CA SER A 435 12.62 -30.94 -14.58
C SER A 435 12.64 -32.46 -14.79
N SER A 436 12.48 -32.90 -16.03
CA SER A 436 12.57 -34.32 -16.38
C SER A 436 13.91 -34.93 -15.96
N TYR A 437 14.99 -34.16 -16.11
CA TYR A 437 16.33 -34.54 -15.66
C TYR A 437 16.39 -34.85 -14.15
N ALA A 438 15.77 -34.00 -13.32
CA ALA A 438 15.81 -34.14 -11.86
C ALA A 438 15.08 -35.40 -11.34
N LEU A 439 14.22 -36.01 -12.17
CA LEU A 439 13.43 -37.20 -11.82
C LEU A 439 14.13 -38.51 -12.18
N GLU A 440 15.18 -38.49 -13.02
CA GLU A 440 15.88 -39.71 -13.47
C GLU A 440 16.89 -40.25 -12.45
N HIS A 441 17.11 -39.58 -11.31
CA HIS A 441 18.07 -40.03 -10.30
C HIS A 441 17.62 -41.34 -9.62
N ILE A 442 18.56 -42.26 -9.37
CA ILE A 442 18.26 -43.54 -8.72
C ILE A 442 17.71 -43.31 -7.30
N GLY A 443 16.66 -44.07 -6.96
CA GLY A 443 15.99 -43.97 -5.67
C GLY A 443 15.11 -42.74 -5.50
N THR A 444 14.72 -42.08 -6.60
CA THR A 444 13.84 -40.91 -6.55
C THR A 444 12.47 -41.24 -5.95
N ARG A 445 12.10 -40.50 -4.91
CA ARG A 445 10.81 -40.58 -4.20
C ARG A 445 10.20 -39.19 -4.08
N VAL A 446 8.88 -39.12 -4.14
CA VAL A 446 8.11 -37.88 -4.07
C VAL A 446 7.38 -37.84 -2.73
N TYR A 447 7.56 -36.75 -1.98
CA TYR A 447 6.96 -36.54 -0.66
C TYR A 447 6.11 -35.28 -0.64
N LEU A 448 4.89 -35.37 -0.12
CA LEU A 448 4.12 -34.24 0.37
C LEU A 448 4.49 -34.01 1.84
N PHE A 449 4.92 -32.80 2.18
CA PHE A 449 5.34 -32.45 3.54
C PHE A 449 4.87 -31.04 3.93
N LEU A 450 4.96 -30.71 5.22
CA LEU A 450 4.63 -29.38 5.73
C LEU A 450 5.86 -28.46 5.68
N LYS A 451 5.72 -27.23 5.15
CA LYS A 451 6.78 -26.21 5.23
C LYS A 451 7.16 -26.02 6.70
N GLN A 452 8.47 -26.05 6.98
CA GLN A 452 8.99 -25.88 8.34
C GLN A 452 8.78 -24.44 8.83
N THR A 453 7.64 -24.22 9.48
CA THR A 453 7.32 -23.00 10.22
C THR A 453 7.24 -23.32 11.71
N PRO A 454 7.38 -22.35 12.61
CA PRO A 454 7.21 -22.58 14.05
C PRO A 454 5.90 -23.29 14.41
N GLN A 455 4.81 -23.00 13.68
CA GLN A 455 3.50 -23.62 13.84
C GLN A 455 3.50 -25.07 13.34
N ALA A 456 4.13 -25.34 12.18
CA ALA A 456 4.22 -26.69 11.64
C ALA A 456 5.03 -27.65 12.55
N LEU A 457 5.94 -27.13 13.39
CA LEU A 457 6.66 -27.94 14.38
C LEU A 457 5.73 -28.63 15.40
N TYR A 458 4.48 -28.16 15.56
CA TYR A 458 3.45 -28.87 16.32
C TYR A 458 3.25 -30.31 15.81
N PHE A 459 3.40 -30.54 14.50
CA PHE A 459 3.22 -31.83 13.86
C PHE A 459 4.45 -32.74 13.94
N LYS A 460 5.60 -32.25 14.43
CA LYS A 460 6.85 -32.99 14.51
C LYS A 460 6.74 -34.32 15.26
N SER A 461 5.95 -34.35 16.33
CA SER A 461 5.69 -35.58 17.10
C SER A 461 4.88 -36.64 16.34
N LYS A 462 4.12 -36.25 15.31
CA LYS A 462 3.24 -37.12 14.52
C LYS A 462 3.82 -37.47 13.14
N LEU A 463 4.50 -36.52 12.51
CA LEU A 463 5.04 -36.63 11.14
C LEU A 463 6.57 -36.84 11.09
N GLY A 464 7.25 -36.78 12.24
CA GLY A 464 8.71 -36.90 12.32
C GLY A 464 9.45 -35.61 11.99
N GLU A 465 10.78 -35.70 11.93
CA GLU A 465 11.69 -34.55 11.72
C GLU A 465 11.46 -33.84 10.37
N HIS A 466 11.15 -34.59 9.32
CA HIS A 466 10.93 -34.06 7.97
C HIS A 466 9.50 -33.54 7.72
N LEU A 467 8.58 -33.73 8.68
CA LEU A 467 7.17 -33.37 8.56
C LEU A 467 6.46 -33.97 7.34
N ASP A 468 6.87 -35.18 6.95
CA ASP A 468 6.33 -35.88 5.78
C ASP A 468 4.90 -36.36 6.06
N VAL A 469 3.95 -35.91 5.24
CA VAL A 469 2.54 -36.32 5.30
C VAL A 469 2.33 -37.64 4.56
N PHE A 470 2.93 -37.76 3.38
CA PHE A 470 2.89 -38.95 2.55
C PHE A 470 4.06 -38.93 1.56
N GLY A 471 4.59 -40.09 1.19
CA GLY A 471 5.50 -40.18 0.06
C GLY A 471 5.44 -41.54 -0.61
N SER A 472 5.75 -41.56 -1.90
CA SER A 472 5.83 -42.79 -2.68
C SER A 472 7.05 -42.80 -3.60
N ASP A 473 7.36 -43.99 -4.09
CA ASP A 473 8.35 -44.19 -5.15
C ASP A 473 7.85 -43.56 -6.45
N ILE A 474 8.75 -42.92 -7.22
CA ILE A 474 8.35 -42.28 -8.48
C ILE A 474 7.82 -43.29 -9.51
N MET A 475 8.20 -44.57 -9.39
CA MET A 475 7.76 -45.65 -10.27
C MET A 475 6.44 -46.30 -9.82
N ASP A 476 5.86 -45.90 -8.67
CA ASP A 476 4.60 -46.44 -8.18
C ASP A 476 3.40 -45.76 -8.87
N GLU A 477 2.95 -46.32 -10.00
CA GLU A 477 1.89 -45.77 -10.85
C GLU A 477 0.52 -45.60 -10.14
N ASN A 478 0.33 -46.26 -8.98
CA ASN A 478 -0.88 -46.10 -8.17
C ASN A 478 -0.90 -44.75 -7.43
N HIS A 479 0.27 -44.24 -7.07
CA HIS A 479 0.43 -43.04 -6.26
C HIS A 479 1.14 -41.91 -6.99
N VAL A 480 1.93 -42.18 -8.02
CA VAL A 480 2.66 -41.17 -8.79
C VAL A 480 2.39 -41.37 -10.28
N LYS A 481 2.02 -40.28 -10.96
CA LYS A 481 1.94 -40.23 -12.43
C LYS A 481 2.84 -39.12 -12.93
N VAL A 482 3.69 -39.43 -13.90
CA VAL A 482 4.53 -38.45 -14.59
C VAL A 482 3.93 -38.24 -15.99
N LEU A 483 3.61 -37.00 -16.32
CA LEU A 483 2.84 -36.64 -17.52
C LEU A 483 3.51 -35.47 -18.25
N PRO A 484 3.45 -35.40 -19.60
CA PRO A 484 4.00 -34.26 -20.35
C PRO A 484 3.13 -33.00 -20.24
N TYR A 485 1.96 -33.11 -19.61
CA TYR A 485 0.99 -32.05 -19.36
C TYR A 485 0.44 -32.18 -17.94
N ARG A 486 -0.09 -31.10 -17.40
CA ARG A 486 -0.88 -31.12 -16.17
C ARG A 486 -2.32 -31.55 -16.51
N PRO A 487 -2.84 -32.59 -15.83
CA PRO A 487 -4.19 -33.08 -16.08
C PRO A 487 -5.23 -32.06 -15.59
N THR A 488 -6.35 -32.00 -16.29
CA THR A 488 -7.48 -31.08 -16.04
C THR A 488 -8.80 -31.86 -16.10
N LEU A 489 -9.95 -31.18 -15.99
CA LEU A 489 -11.25 -31.82 -16.17
C LEU A 489 -11.38 -32.45 -17.56
N ALA A 490 -12.23 -33.48 -17.68
CA ALA A 490 -12.38 -34.24 -18.93
C ALA A 490 -12.99 -33.43 -20.08
N ASP A 491 -13.65 -32.32 -19.82
CA ASP A 491 -14.19 -31.38 -20.82
C ASP A 491 -13.25 -30.19 -21.09
N GLU A 492 -12.20 -30.03 -20.29
CA GLU A 492 -11.24 -28.94 -20.40
C GLU A 492 -9.97 -29.36 -21.17
N PRO A 493 -9.27 -28.39 -21.79
CA PRO A 493 -7.97 -28.63 -22.40
C PRO A 493 -6.92 -28.94 -21.31
N THR A 494 -5.97 -29.81 -21.64
CA THR A 494 -4.81 -30.09 -20.77
C THR A 494 -3.88 -28.88 -20.72
N GLN A 495 -3.24 -28.65 -19.58
CA GLN A 495 -2.28 -27.57 -19.42
C GLN A 495 -0.87 -28.06 -19.76
N GLY A 496 -0.24 -27.48 -20.78
CA GLY A 496 1.22 -27.63 -20.93
C GLY A 496 1.94 -26.91 -19.79
N PRO A 497 3.27 -27.13 -19.63
CA PRO A 497 4.07 -26.18 -18.85
C PRO A 497 3.79 -24.79 -19.42
N PRO A 498 3.71 -23.72 -18.60
CA PRO A 498 3.52 -22.35 -19.08
C PRO A 498 4.36 -22.11 -20.34
N SER A 499 3.73 -22.20 -21.52
CA SER A 499 4.45 -22.35 -22.76
C SER A 499 4.97 -20.99 -23.19
N GLU A 500 6.21 -20.94 -23.66
CA GLU A 500 6.86 -19.79 -24.29
C GLU A 500 5.93 -19.01 -25.26
N TYR A 501 5.15 -18.02 -24.80
CA TYR A 501 4.42 -17.10 -25.70
C TYR A 501 4.22 -15.74 -25.06
N ASN A 502 5.28 -14.94 -25.11
CA ASN A 502 5.38 -13.91 -26.13
C ASN A 502 6.82 -13.40 -26.01
N PRO A 503 7.59 -13.26 -27.11
CA PRO A 503 8.72 -12.36 -27.06
C PRO A 503 8.18 -11.09 -26.43
N LEU A 504 8.83 -10.62 -25.36
CA LEU A 504 8.55 -9.27 -24.90
C LEU A 504 8.62 -8.46 -26.18
N VAL A 505 7.51 -7.81 -26.58
CA VAL A 505 7.66 -6.65 -27.42
C VAL A 505 8.56 -5.79 -26.54
N PRO A 506 9.85 -5.62 -26.89
CA PRO A 506 10.71 -4.76 -26.10
C PRO A 506 9.93 -3.47 -26.00
N VAL A 507 9.65 -3.00 -24.79
CA VAL A 507 9.06 -1.67 -24.65
C VAL A 507 10.03 -0.80 -25.44
N PRO A 508 9.63 -0.24 -26.60
CA PRO A 508 10.53 0.61 -27.36
C PRO A 508 10.97 1.63 -26.34
N PRO A 509 12.29 1.86 -26.15
CA PRO A 509 12.70 2.89 -25.23
C PRO A 509 11.97 4.15 -25.69
N LEU A 510 11.06 4.64 -24.84
CA LEU A 510 10.51 5.96 -25.02
C LEU A 510 11.71 6.89 -25.19
N ASP A 511 11.54 7.98 -25.94
CA ASP A 511 12.62 8.95 -26.21
C ASP A 511 13.28 9.51 -24.93
N TYR A 512 12.69 9.21 -23.76
CA TYR A 512 13.08 9.66 -22.45
C TYR A 512 13.27 8.51 -21.43
N THR A 513 14.53 8.20 -21.11
CA THR A 513 14.94 7.18 -20.11
C THR A 513 15.55 7.82 -18.86
N CYS A 514 15.21 7.30 -17.68
CA CYS A 514 15.79 7.69 -16.39
C CYS A 514 16.54 6.52 -15.76
N GLN A 515 17.85 6.67 -15.60
CA GLN A 515 18.70 5.68 -14.96
C GLN A 515 18.59 5.76 -13.43
N ALA A 516 18.24 4.64 -12.80
CA ALA A 516 18.20 4.49 -11.35
C ALA A 516 19.45 3.77 -10.85
N THR A 517 20.10 4.32 -9.82
CA THR A 517 21.38 3.80 -9.30
C THR A 517 21.40 3.74 -7.78
N ILE A 518 22.29 2.88 -7.27
CA ILE A 518 22.62 2.76 -5.85
C ILE A 518 24.03 3.32 -5.66
N THR A 519 24.17 4.39 -4.87
CA THR A 519 25.49 4.98 -4.59
C THR A 519 26.16 4.33 -3.38
N LYS A 520 25.38 3.77 -2.45
CA LYS A 520 25.90 3.05 -1.27
C LYS A 520 26.10 1.57 -1.58
N SER A 521 27.34 1.09 -1.57
CA SER A 521 27.69 -0.30 -1.92
C SER A 521 27.02 -1.37 -1.04
N SER A 522 26.66 -1.06 0.20
CA SER A 522 25.96 -1.95 1.12
C SER A 522 24.43 -1.91 1.03
N SER A 523 23.88 -1.07 0.15
CA SER A 523 22.44 -0.89 -0.03
C SER A 523 21.92 -1.76 -1.18
N SER A 524 20.68 -2.23 -1.05
CA SER A 524 19.86 -2.80 -2.12
C SER A 524 18.71 -1.88 -2.53
N CYS A 525 18.73 -0.63 -2.08
CA CYS A 525 17.70 0.38 -2.31
C CYS A 525 18.25 1.54 -3.15
N VAL A 526 17.46 2.00 -4.12
CA VAL A 526 17.80 3.11 -5.02
C VAL A 526 17.86 4.41 -4.23
N ASP A 527 18.93 5.18 -4.43
CA ASP A 527 19.10 6.48 -3.79
C ASP A 527 19.24 7.64 -4.79
N THR A 528 19.51 7.35 -6.07
CA THR A 528 19.82 8.36 -7.09
C THR A 528 19.15 8.06 -8.43
N LEU A 529 18.64 9.10 -9.08
CA LEU A 529 18.10 9.10 -10.44
C LEU A 529 18.94 9.98 -11.36
N THR A 530 19.16 9.54 -12.59
CA THR A 530 19.96 10.24 -13.59
C THR A 530 19.22 10.27 -14.92
N VAL A 531 19.06 11.46 -15.49
CA VAL A 531 18.57 11.61 -16.85
C VAL A 531 19.69 12.19 -17.71
N ARG A 532 19.92 11.58 -18.86
CA ARG A 532 20.82 12.11 -19.89
C ARG A 532 20.02 12.87 -20.93
N PHE A 533 20.16 14.19 -20.94
CA PHE A 533 19.57 15.06 -21.95
C PHE A 533 20.54 15.22 -23.13
N GLN A 534 20.14 14.74 -24.30
CA GLN A 534 20.88 14.93 -25.55
C GLN A 534 20.50 16.28 -26.16
N VAL A 535 21.49 17.10 -26.53
CA VAL A 535 21.24 18.41 -27.14
C VAL A 535 21.12 18.24 -28.65
N ASP A 536 19.91 18.38 -29.18
CA ASP A 536 19.64 18.12 -30.60
C ASP A 536 19.75 19.35 -31.49
N LEU A 537 19.40 20.54 -30.97
CA LEU A 537 19.39 21.77 -31.75
C LEU A 537 20.82 22.24 -32.10
N PRO A 538 21.18 22.41 -33.40
CA PRO A 538 22.55 22.78 -33.80
C PRO A 538 23.05 24.10 -33.18
N GLU A 539 22.17 25.08 -33.01
CA GLU A 539 22.50 26.35 -32.35
C GLU A 539 22.88 26.13 -30.89
N GLU A 540 22.07 25.36 -30.15
CA GLU A 540 22.31 25.03 -28.76
C GLU A 540 23.56 24.16 -28.60
N GLN A 541 23.80 23.21 -29.52
CA GLN A 541 25.03 22.42 -29.58
C GLN A 541 26.26 23.32 -29.71
N ASN A 542 26.22 24.32 -30.59
CA ASN A 542 27.31 25.27 -30.77
C ASN A 542 27.52 26.14 -29.53
N GLN A 543 26.45 26.59 -28.88
CA GLN A 543 26.53 27.34 -27.61
C GLN A 543 27.12 26.47 -26.48
N LEU A 544 26.69 25.22 -26.37
CA LEU A 544 27.22 24.28 -25.38
C LEU A 544 28.71 24.00 -25.62
N LEU A 545 29.12 23.83 -26.88
CA LEU A 545 30.53 23.68 -27.27
C LEU A 545 31.35 24.93 -26.94
N ALA A 546 30.77 26.12 -27.15
CA ALA A 546 31.39 27.41 -26.87
C ALA A 546 31.50 27.77 -25.37
N GLY A 547 31.05 26.88 -24.47
CA GLY A 547 31.19 27.08 -23.03
C GLY A 547 29.99 27.73 -22.35
N ALA A 548 28.79 27.69 -22.95
CA ALA A 548 27.57 28.21 -22.34
C ALA A 548 27.37 27.69 -20.90
N SER A 549 26.81 28.54 -20.04
CA SER A 549 26.43 28.18 -18.67
C SER A 549 25.30 27.16 -18.70
N VAL A 550 25.43 26.15 -17.83
CA VAL A 550 24.40 25.12 -17.63
C VAL A 550 24.01 25.14 -16.16
N SER A 551 22.72 25.21 -15.89
CA SER A 551 22.19 25.19 -14.52
C SER A 551 20.86 24.46 -14.48
N THR A 552 20.50 23.95 -13.31
CA THR A 552 19.23 23.30 -13.07
C THR A 552 18.50 23.88 -11.88
N LYS A 553 17.17 23.70 -11.87
CA LYS A 553 16.31 24.09 -10.76
C LYS A 553 15.09 23.18 -10.69
N GLN A 554 14.75 22.68 -9.51
CA GLN A 554 13.49 21.95 -9.33
C GLN A 554 12.28 22.90 -9.45
N VAL A 555 11.31 22.51 -10.27
CA VAL A 555 10.10 23.32 -10.56
C VAL A 555 8.79 22.61 -10.18
N SER A 556 8.85 21.31 -9.91
CA SER A 556 7.75 20.51 -9.37
C SER A 556 8.28 19.23 -8.69
N PRO A 557 7.45 18.44 -7.98
CA PRO A 557 7.88 17.29 -7.18
C PRO A 557 8.79 16.29 -7.90
N CYS A 558 8.55 16.07 -9.19
CA CYS A 558 9.23 15.11 -10.04
C CYS A 558 9.87 15.76 -11.28
N THR A 559 10.07 17.08 -11.33
CA THR A 559 10.59 17.75 -12.55
C THR A 559 11.63 18.83 -12.24
N MET A 560 12.72 18.79 -13.00
CA MET A 560 13.79 19.78 -13.05
C MET A 560 13.69 20.61 -14.33
N GLU A 561 13.91 21.91 -14.21
CA GLU A 561 14.21 22.79 -15.33
C GLU A 561 15.72 22.78 -15.60
N LEU A 562 16.13 22.52 -16.83
CA LEU A 562 17.51 22.57 -17.32
C LEU A 562 17.68 23.78 -18.23
N LEU A 563 18.58 24.69 -17.86
CA LEU A 563 18.94 25.87 -18.64
C LEU A 563 20.30 25.67 -19.29
N ILE A 564 20.37 25.79 -20.62
CA ILE A 564 21.61 25.80 -21.41
C ILE A 564 21.69 27.12 -22.17
N GLY A 565 22.47 28.07 -21.67
CA GLY A 565 22.49 29.43 -22.20
C GLY A 565 21.11 30.10 -22.06
N LYS A 566 20.36 30.18 -23.17
CA LYS A 566 18.99 30.71 -23.22
C LYS A 566 17.92 29.64 -23.43
N HIS A 567 18.31 28.40 -23.67
CA HIS A 567 17.41 27.29 -23.94
C HIS A 567 16.95 26.65 -22.63
N ILE A 568 15.64 26.38 -22.50
CA ILE A 568 15.01 25.83 -21.31
C ILE A 568 14.39 24.48 -21.68
N HIS A 569 14.70 23.45 -20.90
CA HIS A 569 14.20 22.09 -21.07
C HIS A 569 13.62 21.55 -19.77
N MET A 570 12.57 20.74 -19.86
CA MET A 570 11.92 20.12 -18.70
C MET A 570 12.35 18.65 -18.60
N ILE A 571 13.03 18.32 -17.50
CA ILE A 571 13.56 16.98 -17.21
C ILE A 571 12.67 16.36 -16.13
N THR A 572 11.79 15.44 -16.54
CA THR A 572 10.85 14.73 -15.68
C THR A 572 11.47 13.46 -15.07
N TYR A 573 11.01 13.06 -13.89
CA TYR A 573 11.48 11.86 -13.20
C TYR A 573 10.30 10.96 -12.82
N PRO A 574 10.49 9.64 -12.78
CA PRO A 574 9.43 8.67 -12.48
C PRO A 574 9.11 8.59 -10.99
N TYR A 575 9.80 9.34 -10.13
CA TYR A 575 9.56 9.39 -8.68
C TYR A 575 9.97 10.78 -8.14
N PRO A 576 9.39 11.27 -7.02
CA PRO A 576 9.76 12.56 -6.45
C PRO A 576 11.25 12.69 -6.12
N ILE A 577 11.82 13.86 -6.39
CA ILE A 577 13.25 14.12 -6.29
C ILE A 577 13.58 15.21 -5.26
N ASP A 578 14.86 15.28 -4.89
CA ASP A 578 15.44 16.34 -4.08
C ASP A 578 16.53 17.11 -4.85
N ASP A 579 16.34 18.42 -5.04
CA ASP A 579 17.32 19.30 -5.69
C ASP A 579 18.54 19.62 -4.82
N SER A 580 18.48 19.37 -3.51
CA SER A 580 19.46 19.87 -2.54
C SER A 580 20.91 19.42 -2.83
N LEU A 581 21.07 18.23 -3.43
CA LEU A 581 22.35 17.63 -3.76
C LEU A 581 22.44 17.23 -5.25
N ASN A 582 21.80 18.02 -6.13
CA ASN A 582 21.88 17.79 -7.57
C ASN A 582 23.34 17.82 -8.08
N LYS A 583 23.61 17.09 -9.15
CA LYS A 583 24.91 17.11 -9.84
C LYS A 583 24.70 17.17 -11.35
N LEU A 584 25.49 18.02 -11.99
CA LEU A 584 25.53 18.15 -13.45
C LEU A 584 26.82 17.59 -14.01
N ARG A 585 26.72 16.73 -15.03
CA ARG A 585 27.87 16.32 -15.85
C ARG A 585 27.66 16.82 -17.27
N ILE A 586 28.53 17.70 -17.72
CA ILE A 586 28.40 18.41 -18.99
C ILE A 586 29.41 17.86 -19.99
N ALA A 587 28.96 17.03 -20.92
CA ALA A 587 29.81 16.47 -21.96
C ALA A 587 29.75 17.33 -23.23
N ARG A 588 30.42 18.48 -23.21
CA ARG A 588 30.34 19.48 -24.30
C ARG A 588 30.68 18.90 -25.68
N LYS A 589 31.75 18.11 -25.79
CA LYS A 589 32.18 17.48 -27.05
C LYS A 589 31.18 16.44 -27.56
N SER A 590 30.58 15.67 -26.64
CA SER A 590 29.60 14.62 -26.95
C SER A 590 28.15 15.13 -26.94
N ARG A 591 27.95 16.43 -26.70
CA ARG A 591 26.69 17.18 -26.82
C ARG A 591 25.55 16.67 -25.93
N TYR A 592 25.87 16.29 -24.69
CA TYR A 592 24.84 15.90 -23.71
C TYR A 592 25.11 16.48 -22.32
N VAL A 593 24.06 16.53 -21.50
CA VAL A 593 24.10 16.89 -20.09
C VAL A 593 23.43 15.78 -19.28
N GLU A 594 24.10 15.26 -18.25
CA GLU A 594 23.48 14.39 -17.26
C GLU A 594 23.02 15.21 -16.07
N VAL A 595 21.76 15.04 -15.68
CA VAL A 595 21.16 15.64 -14.50
C VAL A 595 20.90 14.53 -13.48
N ILE A 596 21.70 14.54 -12.42
CA ILE A 596 21.73 13.52 -11.37
C ILE A 596 21.11 14.10 -10.11
N VAL A 597 20.10 13.44 -9.56
CA VAL A 597 19.33 13.90 -8.39
C VAL A 597 19.05 12.75 -7.42
N PRO A 598 19.13 12.98 -6.10
CA PRO A 598 18.62 12.03 -5.10
C PRO A 598 17.11 11.81 -5.20
N VAL A 599 16.65 10.62 -4.81
CA VAL A 599 15.22 10.35 -4.58
C VAL A 599 14.75 11.02 -3.28
N SER A 600 13.52 11.53 -3.25
CA SER A 600 12.94 12.13 -2.04
C SER A 600 12.41 11.07 -1.08
N THR A 601 12.72 11.24 0.20
CA THR A 601 12.14 10.48 1.30
C THR A 601 11.13 11.34 2.09
N PRO A 602 10.25 10.74 2.91
CA PRO A 602 9.24 11.48 3.67
C PRO A 602 9.82 12.49 4.65
N THR A 603 11.05 12.27 5.12
CA THR A 603 11.73 13.14 6.09
C THR A 603 12.37 14.37 5.44
N ASP A 604 12.54 14.36 4.13
CA ASP A 604 13.22 15.44 3.41
C ASP A 604 12.28 16.63 3.21
N SER A 605 12.83 17.83 3.01
CA SER A 605 12.04 19.00 2.58
C SER A 605 11.96 19.08 1.05
N ALA A 606 11.70 17.93 0.42
CA ALA A 606 11.74 17.73 -1.03
C ALA A 606 10.47 17.03 -1.56
N GLY A 607 10.44 16.74 -2.87
CA GLY A 607 9.32 16.08 -3.54
C GLY A 607 8.01 16.89 -3.44
N TYR A 608 6.93 16.25 -2.99
CA TYR A 608 5.63 16.93 -2.81
C TYR A 608 5.61 17.96 -1.68
N PHE A 609 6.72 18.20 -0.98
CA PHE A 609 6.85 19.41 -0.15
C PHE A 609 6.74 20.71 -1.00
N PHE A 610 7.23 20.70 -2.24
CA PHE A 610 7.17 21.86 -3.14
C PHE A 610 5.74 22.21 -3.58
N ASP A 611 4.91 21.18 -3.79
CA ASP A 611 3.49 21.30 -4.11
C ASP A 611 2.69 20.27 -3.31
N PRO A 612 2.32 20.58 -2.06
CA PRO A 612 1.73 19.61 -1.14
C PRO A 612 0.26 19.30 -1.43
N PHE A 613 -0.41 20.10 -2.26
CA PHE A 613 -1.85 19.94 -2.54
C PHE A 613 -2.12 19.99 -4.04
N PRO A 614 -1.50 19.11 -4.84
CA PRO A 614 -1.59 19.20 -6.28
C PRO A 614 -3.02 18.96 -6.75
N ILE A 615 -3.46 19.82 -7.67
CA ILE A 615 -4.75 19.70 -8.36
C ILE A 615 -4.46 19.34 -9.79
N ILE A 616 -4.96 18.19 -10.21
CA ILE A 616 -4.74 17.67 -11.54
C ILE A 616 -5.94 18.03 -12.40
N GLN A 617 -5.67 18.41 -13.65
CA GLN A 617 -6.70 18.70 -14.65
C GLN A 617 -6.75 17.56 -15.68
N LYS A 618 -7.74 16.67 -15.55
CA LYS A 618 -8.03 15.60 -16.54
C LYS A 618 -9.53 15.45 -16.70
N GLY A 619 -10.12 16.15 -17.68
CA GLY A 619 -11.57 16.29 -17.83
C GLY A 619 -12.22 17.19 -16.76
N ALA A 620 -11.86 17.00 -15.49
CA ALA A 620 -12.22 17.85 -14.36
C ALA A 620 -10.99 18.18 -13.49
N TYR A 621 -11.11 19.20 -12.65
CA TYR A 621 -10.12 19.53 -11.63
C TYR A 621 -10.36 18.68 -10.38
N THR A 622 -9.37 17.90 -9.97
CA THR A 622 -9.47 17.02 -8.80
C THR A 622 -8.24 17.13 -7.91
N PRO A 623 -8.40 17.25 -6.58
CA PRO A 623 -7.28 17.12 -5.66
C PRO A 623 -6.68 15.72 -5.79
N TRP A 624 -5.36 15.62 -5.86
CA TRP A 624 -4.71 14.32 -6.01
C TRP A 624 -4.64 13.54 -4.69
N ASN A 625 -4.31 14.20 -3.57
CA ASN A 625 -4.05 13.57 -2.27
C ASN A 625 -5.12 13.86 -1.20
N ILE A 626 -6.27 14.43 -1.60
CA ILE A 626 -7.41 14.71 -0.73
C ILE A 626 -8.65 14.05 -1.36
N HIS A 627 -9.36 13.20 -0.62
CA HIS A 627 -10.53 12.48 -1.14
C HIS A 627 -11.73 13.42 -1.31
N HIS A 628 -12.51 13.22 -2.38
CA HIS A 628 -13.73 14.00 -2.67
C HIS A 628 -14.86 13.71 -1.67
N LEU A 629 -15.69 14.72 -1.39
CA LEU A 629 -16.83 14.63 -0.49
C LEU A 629 -18.07 15.31 -1.07
N ASN A 630 -19.23 14.68 -0.87
CA ASN A 630 -20.51 15.36 -1.04
C ASN A 630 -21.03 15.84 0.34
N LEU A 631 -20.78 17.10 0.67
CA LEU A 631 -21.10 17.69 1.98
C LEU A 631 -22.59 17.58 2.35
N ASP A 632 -23.48 17.62 1.37
CA ASP A 632 -24.94 17.56 1.61
C ASP A 632 -25.42 16.15 2.01
N ARG A 633 -24.55 15.13 1.85
CA ARG A 633 -24.79 13.75 2.26
C ARG A 633 -24.14 13.37 3.60
N LEU A 634 -23.47 14.32 4.26
CA LEU A 634 -22.80 14.06 5.54
C LEU A 634 -23.67 14.53 6.73
N PRO A 635 -23.74 13.77 7.84
CA PRO A 635 -24.41 14.21 9.05
C PRO A 635 -23.79 15.48 9.63
N THR A 636 -24.62 16.37 10.18
CA THR A 636 -24.18 17.62 10.82
C THR A 636 -24.03 17.42 12.33
N LEU A 637 -22.84 17.69 12.85
CA LEU A 637 -22.55 17.64 14.27
C LEU A 637 -23.25 18.78 15.02
N ASP A 638 -23.91 18.45 16.12
CA ASP A 638 -24.50 19.41 17.05
C ASP A 638 -23.44 19.89 18.05
N VAL A 639 -22.98 21.11 17.84
CA VAL A 639 -22.02 21.80 18.69
C VAL A 639 -22.68 22.74 19.70
N SER A 640 -24.00 22.67 19.91
CA SER A 640 -24.72 23.52 20.87
C SER A 640 -24.21 23.38 22.31
N ASN A 641 -23.82 22.15 22.69
CA ASN A 641 -23.22 21.84 23.98
C ASN A 641 -21.74 21.41 23.80
N PRO A 642 -20.77 22.28 24.10
CA PRO A 642 -19.34 21.98 23.96
C PRO A 642 -18.87 20.72 24.71
N ALA A 643 -19.50 20.39 25.84
CA ALA A 643 -19.12 19.22 26.63
C ALA A 643 -19.45 17.88 25.93
N LYS A 644 -20.36 17.87 24.95
CA LYS A 644 -20.68 16.65 24.15
C LYS A 644 -19.75 16.46 22.95
N VAL A 645 -18.93 17.46 22.65
CA VAL A 645 -18.00 17.48 21.51
C VAL A 645 -16.57 17.78 21.97
N ASP A 646 -16.28 17.59 23.26
CA ASP A 646 -14.96 17.80 23.86
C ASP A 646 -13.87 16.91 23.24
N TRP A 647 -14.25 15.71 22.76
CA TRP A 647 -13.42 14.78 22.00
C TRP A 647 -12.81 15.40 20.73
N LEU A 648 -13.38 16.48 20.18
CA LEU A 648 -12.79 17.20 19.04
C LEU A 648 -11.41 17.78 19.37
N ASN A 649 -11.17 18.16 20.62
CA ASN A 649 -9.89 18.73 21.03
C ASN A 649 -8.74 17.71 20.95
N PRO A 650 -8.77 16.55 21.65
CA PRO A 650 -7.74 15.54 21.49
C PRO A 650 -7.69 14.97 20.06
N PHE A 651 -8.82 14.88 19.35
CA PHE A 651 -8.87 14.43 17.96
C PHE A 651 -8.06 15.34 17.03
N CYS A 652 -8.30 16.66 17.06
CA CYS A 652 -7.54 17.62 16.26
C CYS A 652 -6.08 17.74 16.75
N ALA A 653 -5.82 17.65 18.06
CA ALA A 653 -4.45 17.67 18.57
C ALA A 653 -3.59 16.49 18.06
N LEU A 654 -4.23 15.36 17.73
CA LEU A 654 -3.59 14.14 17.22
C LEU A 654 -3.39 14.12 15.70
N GLN A 655 -3.72 15.22 15.01
CA GLN A 655 -3.27 15.42 13.63
C GLN A 655 -1.74 15.64 13.53
N CYS A 656 -1.13 16.08 14.63
CA CYS A 656 0.31 16.34 14.73
C CYS A 656 1.05 15.14 15.33
N SER A 657 2.21 14.80 14.76
CA SER A 657 3.16 13.87 15.36
C SER A 657 3.87 14.49 16.57
N GLU A 658 4.61 13.69 17.32
CA GLU A 658 5.40 14.20 18.46
C GLU A 658 6.50 15.19 18.00
N ARG A 659 7.08 14.99 16.81
CA ARG A 659 8.03 15.95 16.21
C ARG A 659 7.35 17.29 15.96
N GLU A 660 6.18 17.26 15.34
CA GLU A 660 5.41 18.47 15.01
C GLU A 660 4.89 19.17 16.26
N LYS A 661 4.47 18.43 17.30
CA LYS A 661 4.15 19.02 18.61
C LYS A 661 5.36 19.70 19.24
N GLY A 662 6.55 19.12 19.10
CA GLY A 662 7.81 19.73 19.53
C GLY A 662 8.09 21.06 18.82
N ILE A 663 7.80 21.14 17.51
CA ILE A 663 7.90 22.39 16.73
C ILE A 663 6.86 23.41 17.22
N ARG A 664 5.59 23.01 17.34
CA ARG A 664 4.49 23.88 17.76
C ARG A 664 4.72 24.47 19.16
N ASN A 665 5.19 23.65 20.10
CA ASN A 665 5.43 24.08 21.48
C ASN A 665 6.85 24.65 21.67
N GLY A 666 7.67 24.66 20.61
CA GLY A 666 9.05 25.10 20.61
C GLY A 666 9.20 26.60 20.35
N PRO A 667 10.45 27.10 20.18
CA PRO A 667 10.72 28.52 19.97
C PRO A 667 10.14 29.05 18.65
N ASP A 668 9.72 30.33 18.65
CA ASP A 668 9.14 31.02 17.47
C ASP A 668 10.03 30.90 16.23
N ALA A 669 11.35 30.99 16.38
CA ALA A 669 12.30 30.87 15.27
C ALA A 669 12.14 29.56 14.48
N GLN A 670 11.77 28.46 15.16
CA GLN A 670 11.52 27.18 14.51
C GLN A 670 10.15 27.14 13.81
N GLN A 671 9.13 27.73 14.42
CA GLN A 671 7.77 27.80 13.86
C GLN A 671 7.71 28.65 12.59
N LEU A 672 8.58 29.66 12.48
CA LEU A 672 8.64 30.58 11.34
C LEU A 672 9.34 30.00 10.10
N LEU A 673 9.95 28.81 10.18
CA LEU A 673 10.61 28.18 9.03
C LEU A 673 9.59 27.68 8.00
N GLU A 674 9.88 27.86 6.70
CA GLU A 674 9.02 27.41 5.60
C GLU A 674 8.70 25.91 5.66
N VAL A 675 9.69 25.09 6.04
CA VAL A 675 9.55 23.63 6.19
C VAL A 675 8.49 23.21 7.21
N ASN A 676 8.14 24.11 8.13
CA ASN A 676 7.17 23.86 9.20
C ASN A 676 5.81 24.49 8.91
N ALA A 677 5.59 25.10 7.75
CA ALA A 677 4.33 25.75 7.42
C ALA A 677 3.10 24.83 7.57
N LEU A 678 3.23 23.54 7.22
CA LEU A 678 2.15 22.56 7.40
C LEU A 678 1.82 22.28 8.87
N VAL A 679 2.79 22.37 9.77
CA VAL A 679 2.56 22.24 11.22
C VAL A 679 1.69 23.41 11.72
N ASN A 680 1.95 24.61 11.22
CA ASN A 680 1.17 25.80 11.56
C ASN A 680 -0.25 25.72 10.96
N VAL A 681 -0.40 25.24 9.71
CA VAL A 681 -1.72 24.98 9.09
C VAL A 681 -2.54 24.01 9.93
N LYS A 682 -1.93 22.91 10.41
CA LYS A 682 -2.56 21.97 11.33
C LYS A 682 -3.06 22.72 12.57
N ASP A 683 -2.20 23.49 13.23
CA ASP A 683 -2.60 24.24 14.43
C ASP A 683 -3.75 25.23 14.17
N THR A 684 -3.76 25.91 13.03
CA THR A 684 -4.86 26.77 12.61
C THR A 684 -6.15 25.98 12.35
N ILE A 685 -6.10 24.79 11.76
CA ILE A 685 -7.28 23.90 11.63
C ILE A 685 -7.82 23.49 13.00
N HIS A 686 -6.92 23.22 13.97
CA HIS A 686 -7.30 22.94 15.36
C HIS A 686 -7.99 24.16 15.97
N ALA A 687 -7.41 25.35 15.85
CA ALA A 687 -7.98 26.61 16.36
C ALA A 687 -9.35 26.93 15.72
N ILE A 688 -9.49 26.76 14.40
CA ILE A 688 -10.77 26.87 13.70
C ILE A 688 -11.79 25.93 14.35
N THR A 689 -11.45 24.65 14.52
CA THR A 689 -12.36 23.64 15.10
C THR A 689 -12.76 23.99 16.55
N MET A 690 -11.84 24.51 17.36
CA MET A 690 -12.13 24.91 18.75
C MET A 690 -13.07 26.12 18.80
N ASN A 691 -12.87 27.13 17.95
CA ASN A 691 -13.75 28.28 17.86
C ASN A 691 -15.14 27.91 17.31
N LEU A 692 -15.25 26.91 16.45
CA LEU A 692 -16.55 26.45 15.93
C LEU A 692 -17.35 25.65 16.97
N SER A 693 -16.65 24.79 17.71
CA SER A 693 -17.26 23.89 18.68
C SER A 693 -17.55 24.55 20.04
N GLY A 694 -16.80 25.61 20.39
CA GLY A 694 -16.89 26.25 21.71
C GLY A 694 -16.17 25.49 22.82
N VAL A 695 -15.42 24.43 22.51
CA VAL A 695 -14.75 23.57 23.50
C VAL A 695 -13.74 24.34 24.35
N GLN A 696 -13.10 25.37 23.79
CA GLN A 696 -12.17 26.25 24.51
C GLN A 696 -12.83 27.58 24.95
N GLY A 697 -14.14 27.58 25.15
CA GLY A 697 -14.89 28.69 25.76
C GLY A 697 -15.46 29.71 24.78
N HIS A 698 -14.75 30.05 23.71
CA HIS A 698 -15.27 30.95 22.67
C HIS A 698 -15.92 30.17 21.52
N LYS A 699 -17.14 30.58 21.13
CA LYS A 699 -17.88 29.96 20.02
C LYS A 699 -18.29 31.00 18.98
N THR A 700 -17.83 30.84 17.74
CA THR A 700 -18.25 31.64 16.58
C THR A 700 -18.33 30.78 15.32
N ARG A 701 -19.05 31.28 14.30
CA ARG A 701 -19.12 30.71 12.94
C ARG A 701 -18.45 31.59 11.90
N VAL A 702 -17.77 32.66 12.34
CA VAL A 702 -17.14 33.66 11.48
C VAL A 702 -15.68 33.82 11.91
N LEU A 703 -14.78 33.40 11.04
CA LEU A 703 -13.34 33.39 11.31
C LEU A 703 -12.61 34.18 10.22
N GLY A 704 -11.67 35.04 10.60
CA GLY A 704 -10.76 35.70 9.68
C GLY A 704 -9.36 35.12 9.83
N LEU A 705 -8.78 34.57 8.75
CA LEU A 705 -7.37 34.20 8.78
C LEU A 705 -6.53 35.46 8.55
N CYS A 706 -5.60 35.74 9.46
CA CYS A 706 -4.79 36.96 9.45
C CYS A 706 -3.30 36.66 9.55
N ASP A 707 -2.50 37.54 8.95
CA ASP A 707 -1.04 37.59 9.17
C ASP A 707 -0.74 38.80 10.06
N PRO A 708 -0.40 38.60 11.35
CA PRO A 708 -0.11 39.69 12.29
C PRO A 708 1.08 40.55 11.88
N THR A 709 2.01 40.03 11.06
CA THR A 709 3.21 40.76 10.64
C THR A 709 2.96 41.71 9.47
N ARG A 710 1.91 41.43 8.69
CA ARG A 710 1.49 42.22 7.51
C ARG A 710 0.12 42.89 7.70
N ASP A 711 -0.38 42.87 8.94
CA ASP A 711 -1.50 43.64 9.46
C ASP A 711 -2.82 43.50 8.65
N GLY A 712 -3.15 42.27 8.22
CA GLY A 712 -4.33 42.04 7.39
C GLY A 712 -4.96 40.66 7.51
N VAL A 713 -6.30 40.65 7.57
CA VAL A 713 -7.11 39.46 7.25
C VAL A 713 -7.02 39.23 5.74
N TYR A 714 -6.71 38.00 5.31
CA TYR A 714 -6.59 37.65 3.89
C TYR A 714 -7.65 36.65 3.40
N ALA A 715 -8.41 36.05 4.32
CA ALA A 715 -9.55 35.21 4.02
C ALA A 715 -10.57 35.26 5.16
N ILE A 716 -11.86 35.28 4.81
CA ILE A 716 -12.96 35.12 5.76
C ILE A 716 -13.61 33.75 5.54
N LEU A 717 -13.82 33.02 6.62
CA LEU A 717 -14.48 31.72 6.66
C LEU A 717 -15.85 31.91 7.34
N LEU A 718 -16.92 31.73 6.58
CA LEU A 718 -18.28 31.66 7.11
C LEU A 718 -18.68 30.19 7.17
N VAL A 719 -18.89 29.64 8.36
CA VAL A 719 -18.99 28.19 8.54
C VAL A 719 -20.45 27.76 8.71
N GLY A 720 -20.93 26.92 7.79
CA GLY A 720 -22.24 26.28 7.81
C GLY A 720 -22.38 25.31 8.99
N GLY A 721 -21.37 24.49 9.23
CA GLY A 721 -21.30 23.56 10.36
C GLY A 721 -20.14 22.58 10.24
N ILE A 722 -19.99 21.71 11.24
CA ILE A 722 -19.06 20.58 11.22
C ILE A 722 -19.84 19.35 10.75
N ARG A 723 -19.38 18.69 9.68
CA ARG A 723 -19.95 17.47 9.12
C ARG A 723 -19.10 16.26 9.52
N LEU A 724 -19.74 15.10 9.67
CA LEU A 724 -19.06 13.84 9.97
C LEU A 724 -18.74 13.08 8.70
N ASP A 725 -17.45 12.95 8.39
CA ASP A 725 -16.96 12.12 7.29
C ASP A 725 -16.69 10.70 7.81
N MET A 726 -17.76 9.92 7.83
CA MET A 726 -17.81 8.61 8.46
C MET A 726 -16.84 7.58 7.84
N PRO A 727 -16.76 7.41 6.51
CA PRO A 727 -15.86 6.42 5.91
C PRO A 727 -14.38 6.70 6.17
N SER A 728 -14.02 7.97 6.36
CA SER A 728 -12.65 8.41 6.60
C SER A 728 -12.31 8.62 8.08
N PHE A 729 -13.25 8.31 8.97
CA PHE A 729 -13.15 8.53 10.43
C PHE A 729 -12.75 9.97 10.81
N THR A 730 -13.19 10.97 10.03
CA THR A 730 -12.79 12.37 10.23
C THR A 730 -13.98 13.34 10.21
N ILE A 731 -13.68 14.63 10.33
CA ILE A 731 -14.66 15.72 10.20
C ILE A 731 -14.38 16.54 8.94
N ALA A 732 -15.43 17.17 8.40
CA ALA A 732 -15.32 18.18 7.35
C ALA A 732 -16.05 19.45 7.77
N ILE A 733 -15.38 20.60 7.69
CA ILE A 733 -15.92 21.90 8.06
C ILE A 733 -16.50 22.53 6.78
N ASP A 734 -17.83 22.58 6.69
CA ASP A 734 -18.59 23.10 5.56
C ASP A 734 -18.52 24.63 5.55
N THR A 735 -17.74 25.20 4.64
CA THR A 735 -17.27 26.58 4.72
C THR A 735 -17.60 27.37 3.45
N ALA A 736 -18.17 28.56 3.58
CA ALA A 736 -18.16 29.57 2.54
C ALA A 736 -16.85 30.37 2.67
N LEU A 737 -15.89 30.04 1.80
CA LEU A 737 -14.56 30.64 1.80
C LEU A 737 -14.58 31.93 0.96
N VAL A 738 -14.21 33.04 1.57
CA VAL A 738 -14.17 34.37 0.97
C VAL A 738 -12.72 34.88 0.95
N PRO A 739 -11.97 34.72 -0.16
CA PRO A 739 -10.64 35.27 -0.29
C PRO A 739 -10.69 36.80 -0.36
N LEU A 740 -9.88 37.49 0.44
CA LEU A 740 -9.75 38.94 0.37
C LEU A 740 -8.64 39.28 -0.63
N SER A 741 -8.99 40.09 -1.64
CA SER A 741 -8.05 40.54 -2.67
C SER A 741 -8.22 42.01 -2.98
N ARG A 742 -7.13 42.74 -3.26
CA ARG A 742 -7.17 44.20 -3.49
C ARG A 742 -8.20 44.61 -4.54
N LEU A 743 -8.37 43.81 -5.59
CA LEU A 743 -9.29 44.09 -6.69
C LEU A 743 -10.76 44.06 -6.25
N GLN A 744 -11.11 43.22 -5.26
CA GLN A 744 -12.49 42.98 -4.85
C GLN A 744 -12.86 43.69 -3.55
N MET A 745 -11.87 44.20 -2.81
CA MET A 745 -12.09 44.91 -1.56
C MET A 745 -13.11 46.06 -1.65
N PRO A 746 -13.14 46.91 -2.70
CA PRO A 746 -14.13 47.99 -2.78
C PRO A 746 -15.59 47.50 -2.76
N GLU A 747 -15.87 46.38 -3.43
CA GLU A 747 -17.22 45.79 -3.49
C GLU A 747 -17.61 45.10 -2.18
N MET A 748 -16.63 44.50 -1.50
CA MET A 748 -16.85 43.73 -0.28
C MET A 748 -16.86 44.59 1.00
N MET A 749 -16.27 45.80 0.95
CA MET A 749 -16.09 46.66 2.11
C MET A 749 -17.35 46.91 2.94
N PRO A 750 -18.53 47.23 2.34
CA PRO A 750 -19.74 47.45 3.12
C PRO A 750 -20.19 46.21 3.90
N ALA A 751 -20.02 45.03 3.29
CA ALA A 751 -20.37 43.75 3.92
C ALA A 751 -19.38 43.38 5.03
N ILE A 752 -18.08 43.65 4.83
CA ILE A 752 -17.04 43.46 5.86
C ILE A 752 -17.29 44.40 7.05
N GLN A 753 -17.65 45.67 6.81
CA GLN A 753 -18.00 46.62 7.86
C GLN A 753 -19.21 46.15 8.66
N THR A 754 -20.26 45.67 7.98
CA THR A 754 -21.44 45.08 8.63
C THR A 754 -21.07 43.92 9.55
N LEU A 755 -20.21 43.02 9.07
CA LEU A 755 -19.73 41.86 9.82
C LEU A 755 -18.84 42.26 11.00
N HIS A 756 -18.00 43.28 10.84
CA HIS A 756 -17.17 43.83 11.91
C HIS A 756 -18.01 44.51 13.00
N SER A 757 -19.02 45.30 12.61
CA SER A 757 -19.96 45.95 13.55
C SER A 757 -20.76 44.95 14.38
N ALA A 758 -21.03 43.76 13.84
CA ALA A 758 -21.69 42.68 14.57
C ALA A 758 -20.82 42.06 15.68
N ARG A 759 -19.51 42.35 15.73
CA ARG A 759 -18.54 41.81 16.72
C ARG A 759 -18.51 40.28 16.82
N ASN A 760 -18.88 39.59 15.75
CA ASN A 760 -19.00 38.13 15.72
C ASN A 760 -17.79 37.44 15.08
N MET A 761 -16.84 38.19 14.52
CA MET A 761 -15.66 37.63 13.86
C MET A 761 -14.49 37.44 14.83
N VAL A 762 -13.92 36.23 14.84
CA VAL A 762 -12.63 35.95 15.50
C VAL A 762 -11.52 35.94 14.46
N GLN A 763 -10.40 36.57 14.80
CA GLN A 763 -9.18 36.49 14.01
C GLN A 763 -8.36 35.28 14.47
N VAL A 764 -7.99 34.42 13.51
CA VAL A 764 -7.08 33.29 13.73
C VAL A 764 -5.74 33.66 13.12
N ASN A 765 -4.78 33.92 13.99
CA ASN A 765 -3.45 34.37 13.60
C ASN A 765 -2.69 33.22 12.93
N THR A 766 -2.26 33.48 11.70
CA THR A 766 -1.35 32.61 10.96
C THR A 766 0.08 33.10 11.08
N ILE A 767 1.05 32.20 11.08
CA ILE A 767 2.46 32.52 11.37
C ILE A 767 3.41 32.03 10.28
N GLY A 768 4.53 32.74 10.09
CA GLY A 768 5.59 32.35 9.14
C GLY A 768 5.08 32.25 7.71
N HIS A 769 5.21 31.07 7.09
CA HIS A 769 4.87 30.83 5.69
C HIS A 769 3.44 30.28 5.48
N GLU A 770 2.59 30.34 6.51
CA GLU A 770 1.28 29.70 6.53
C GLU A 770 0.28 30.34 5.54
N VAL A 771 0.37 31.64 5.25
CA VAL A 771 -0.45 32.31 4.22
C VAL A 771 -0.29 31.62 2.87
N THR A 772 0.94 31.35 2.45
CA THR A 772 1.24 30.66 1.18
C THR A 772 0.67 29.23 1.21
N ALA A 773 0.81 28.52 2.32
CA ALA A 773 0.29 27.16 2.49
C ALA A 773 -1.25 27.14 2.39
N TRP A 774 -1.96 28.05 3.06
CA TRP A 774 -3.41 28.19 2.96
C TRP A 774 -3.87 28.55 1.55
N LYS A 775 -3.19 29.49 0.87
CA LYS A 775 -3.54 29.86 -0.51
C LYS A 775 -3.39 28.69 -1.49
N ARG A 776 -2.47 27.76 -1.25
CA ARG A 776 -2.35 26.49 -2.01
C ARG A 776 -3.42 25.46 -1.61
N LEU A 777 -3.77 25.38 -0.33
CA LEU A 777 -4.74 24.42 0.20
C LEU A 777 -6.19 24.78 -0.12
N PHE A 778 -6.52 26.06 -0.25
CA PHE A 778 -7.89 26.53 -0.52
C PHE A 778 -8.50 25.95 -1.80
N PRO A 779 -7.83 26.02 -2.98
CA PRO A 779 -8.31 25.31 -4.16
C PRO A 779 -8.57 23.82 -3.89
N ALA A 780 -7.69 23.13 -3.16
CA ALA A 780 -7.85 21.70 -2.92
C ALA A 780 -9.09 21.40 -2.08
N PHE A 781 -9.38 22.22 -1.05
CA PHE A 781 -10.62 22.09 -0.28
C PHE A 781 -11.89 22.51 -1.02
N VAL A 782 -11.79 23.42 -2.00
CA VAL A 782 -12.91 23.76 -2.89
C VAL A 782 -13.20 22.59 -3.84
N GLU A 783 -12.17 22.09 -4.53
CA GLU A 783 -12.31 20.99 -5.48
C GLU A 783 -12.71 19.68 -4.77
N ARG A 784 -12.33 19.52 -3.50
CA ARG A 784 -12.76 18.40 -2.65
C ARG A 784 -14.28 18.25 -2.56
N CYS A 785 -15.03 19.34 -2.46
CA CYS A 785 -16.49 19.29 -2.31
C CYS A 785 -17.27 19.83 -3.50
N ARG A 786 -16.59 20.03 -4.63
CA ARG A 786 -17.22 20.58 -5.81
C ARG A 786 -18.32 19.63 -6.31
N ASN A 787 -19.50 20.20 -6.50
CA ASN A 787 -20.65 19.55 -7.15
C ASN A 787 -21.24 20.43 -8.27
N TRP A 788 -20.49 21.44 -8.73
CA TRP A 788 -20.82 22.34 -9.83
C TRP A 788 -19.70 22.33 -10.88
N SER A 789 -20.05 22.55 -12.14
CA SER A 789 -19.07 22.54 -13.24
C SER A 789 -18.20 23.80 -13.26
N HIS A 790 -16.99 23.67 -13.79
CA HIS A 790 -16.21 24.85 -14.20
C HIS A 790 -16.85 25.49 -15.43
N LYS A 791 -16.72 26.81 -15.54
CA LYS A 791 -17.15 27.59 -16.71
C LYS A 791 -16.10 27.49 -17.83
N PRO A 792 -16.47 27.65 -19.11
CA PRO A 792 -15.51 27.66 -20.22
C PRO A 792 -14.36 28.68 -20.03
N GLU A 793 -14.69 29.84 -19.47
CA GLU A 793 -13.77 30.93 -19.13
C GLU A 793 -13.12 30.80 -17.73
N CYS A 794 -13.00 29.58 -17.21
CA CYS A 794 -12.41 29.31 -15.91
C CYS A 794 -11.01 29.95 -15.78
N GLY A 795 -10.81 30.71 -14.70
CA GLY A 795 -9.52 31.37 -14.42
C GLY A 795 -8.34 30.41 -14.36
N TYR A 796 -8.54 29.18 -13.84
CA TYR A 796 -7.48 28.16 -13.81
C TYR A 796 -7.02 27.77 -15.21
N THR A 797 -7.96 27.55 -16.13
CA THR A 797 -7.66 27.22 -17.53
C THR A 797 -7.00 28.39 -18.25
N LYS A 798 -7.56 29.60 -18.09
CA LYS A 798 -7.07 30.80 -18.76
C LYS A 798 -5.62 31.15 -18.38
N ASN A 799 -5.27 30.96 -17.11
CA ASN A 799 -3.95 31.30 -16.59
C ASN A 799 -2.98 30.11 -16.57
N GLY A 800 -3.46 28.88 -16.82
CA GLY A 800 -2.66 27.66 -16.78
C GLY A 800 -2.03 27.38 -15.40
N GLN A 801 -2.62 27.90 -14.33
CA GLN A 801 -2.03 27.88 -12.98
C GLN A 801 -3.08 27.69 -11.90
N ILE A 802 -2.74 26.87 -10.90
CA ILE A 802 -3.50 26.68 -9.67
C ILE A 802 -2.51 26.64 -8.50
N PRO A 803 -2.72 27.38 -7.40
CA PRO A 803 -3.70 28.46 -7.23
C PRO A 803 -3.45 29.62 -8.22
N LEU A 804 -4.46 30.48 -8.43
CA LEU A 804 -4.29 31.69 -9.24
C LEU A 804 -3.30 32.70 -8.65
N SER A 805 -3.15 32.71 -7.33
CA SER A 805 -2.17 33.53 -6.62
C SER A 805 -1.92 32.96 -5.23
N THR A 806 -0.67 33.00 -4.79
CA THR A 806 -0.27 32.74 -3.40
C THR A 806 0.04 34.02 -2.62
N ALA A 807 -0.08 35.19 -3.25
CA ALA A 807 0.11 36.47 -2.57
C ALA A 807 -0.98 36.69 -1.52
N ILE A 808 -0.63 37.36 -0.41
CA ILE A 808 -1.56 37.64 0.70
C ILE A 808 -2.84 38.34 0.21
N ASP A 809 -2.67 39.29 -0.69
CA ASP A 809 -3.70 40.13 -1.30
C ASP A 809 -4.20 39.64 -2.67
N GLY A 810 -3.82 38.42 -3.06
CA GLY A 810 -4.27 37.75 -4.28
C GLY A 810 -5.40 36.75 -4.01
N ASN A 811 -6.30 36.59 -4.98
CA ASN A 811 -7.32 35.53 -4.94
C ASN A 811 -6.73 34.21 -5.48
N PRO A 812 -6.71 33.10 -4.71
CA PRO A 812 -6.22 31.81 -5.18
C PRO A 812 -7.25 31.01 -6.01
N LEU A 813 -8.53 31.39 -5.95
CA LEU A 813 -9.65 30.61 -6.49
C LEU A 813 -10.11 31.12 -7.86
N CYS A 814 -10.60 30.20 -8.70
CA CYS A 814 -11.36 30.57 -9.89
C CYS A 814 -12.77 31.05 -9.53
N ASP A 815 -13.39 31.78 -10.47
CA ASP A 815 -14.69 32.42 -10.26
C ASP A 815 -15.89 31.48 -10.51
N CYS A 816 -15.62 30.21 -10.82
CA CYS A 816 -16.66 29.26 -11.23
C CYS A 816 -17.63 28.90 -10.10
N GLY A 817 -17.16 28.86 -8.85
CA GLY A 817 -17.95 28.45 -7.68
C GLY A 817 -18.52 29.59 -6.84
N ARG A 818 -18.38 30.85 -7.28
CA ARG A 818 -18.83 32.00 -6.51
C ARG A 818 -20.35 32.00 -6.30
N GLY A 819 -20.76 32.09 -5.04
CA GLY A 819 -22.17 32.16 -4.64
C GLY A 819 -22.95 30.85 -4.83
N ILE A 820 -22.30 29.74 -5.18
CA ILE A 820 -22.97 28.45 -5.43
C ILE A 820 -22.99 27.61 -4.15
N GLY A 821 -24.13 26.98 -3.84
CA GLY A 821 -24.25 26.00 -2.76
C GLY A 821 -24.65 26.56 -1.39
N PHE A 822 -25.04 27.85 -1.29
CA PHE A 822 -25.38 28.52 -0.03
C PHE A 822 -26.89 28.76 0.17
N VAL A 823 -27.73 27.74 -0.10
CA VAL A 823 -29.20 27.87 -0.04
C VAL A 823 -29.83 27.34 1.25
N GLY A 824 -29.12 26.45 1.96
CA GLY A 824 -29.55 25.86 3.23
C GLY A 824 -29.79 26.88 4.35
N HIS A 825 -30.54 26.47 5.38
CA HIS A 825 -30.88 27.32 6.52
C HIS A 825 -29.63 27.81 7.28
N GLU A 826 -28.59 26.99 7.33
CA GLU A 826 -27.31 27.31 7.96
C GLU A 826 -26.65 28.56 7.36
N TRP A 827 -26.95 28.93 6.11
CA TRP A 827 -26.39 30.09 5.42
C TRP A 827 -27.25 31.36 5.56
N LYS A 828 -28.46 31.26 6.13
CA LYS A 828 -29.41 32.38 6.28
C LYS A 828 -29.08 33.25 7.50
N VAL A 829 -27.87 33.81 7.51
CA VAL A 829 -27.40 34.76 8.51
C VAL A 829 -27.39 36.16 7.88
N PRO A 830 -28.16 37.13 8.39
CA PRO A 830 -28.32 38.44 7.74
C PRO A 830 -27.00 39.14 7.40
N GLU A 831 -26.03 39.06 8.30
CA GLU A 831 -24.70 39.67 8.19
C GLU A 831 -23.86 39.03 7.06
N TRP A 832 -24.18 37.82 6.63
CA TRP A 832 -23.44 37.08 5.60
C TRP A 832 -23.93 37.40 4.19
N LYS A 833 -25.14 37.95 4.05
CA LYS A 833 -25.81 38.17 2.76
C LYS A 833 -24.95 38.94 1.75
N GLY A 834 -24.18 39.93 2.21
CA GLY A 834 -23.28 40.72 1.35
C GLY A 834 -21.99 40.02 0.95
N LEU A 835 -21.57 38.96 1.67
CA LEU A 835 -20.31 38.25 1.43
C LEU A 835 -20.50 36.93 0.67
N LEU A 836 -21.63 36.24 0.84
CA LEU A 836 -21.91 34.96 0.17
C LEU A 836 -21.76 34.99 -1.36
N PRO A 837 -22.11 36.07 -2.09
CA PRO A 837 -21.87 36.17 -3.54
C PRO A 837 -20.39 36.07 -3.94
N PHE A 838 -19.47 36.42 -3.04
CA PHE A 838 -18.02 36.36 -3.26
C PHE A 838 -17.41 35.05 -2.74
N ALA A 839 -18.18 34.25 -2.00
CA ALA A 839 -17.71 33.02 -1.38
C ALA A 839 -17.72 31.84 -2.35
N THR A 840 -16.82 30.89 -2.15
CA THR A 840 -16.86 29.56 -2.79
C THR A 840 -16.92 28.48 -1.71
N ARG A 841 -17.75 27.45 -1.88
CA ARG A 841 -17.92 26.40 -0.87
C ARG A 841 -16.66 25.53 -0.81
N ALA A 842 -16.20 25.22 0.41
CA ALA A 842 -14.99 24.44 0.68
C ALA A 842 -15.21 23.46 1.84
N ALA A 843 -14.52 22.31 1.78
CA ALA A 843 -14.54 21.27 2.81
C ALA A 843 -13.18 21.15 3.51
N ILE A 844 -12.95 21.96 4.54
CA ILE A 844 -11.73 21.96 5.35
C ILE A 844 -11.75 20.73 6.29
N CYS A 845 -10.64 20.02 6.44
CA CYS A 845 -10.52 18.93 7.44
C CYS A 845 -9.14 18.94 8.12
N PRO A 846 -9.00 18.24 9.26
CA PRO A 846 -7.69 17.89 9.80
C PRO A 846 -6.82 17.13 8.80
N ILE A 847 -5.52 17.35 8.90
CA ILE A 847 -4.49 16.71 8.06
C ILE A 847 -3.59 15.91 8.99
N PHE A 848 -3.67 14.57 8.93
CA PHE A 848 -3.01 13.67 9.88
C PHE A 848 -1.62 13.27 9.42
N SER A 849 -0.69 13.22 10.37
CA SER A 849 0.62 12.58 10.19
C SER A 849 0.48 11.07 10.09
N LEU A 850 1.52 10.43 9.54
CA LEU A 850 1.52 9.00 9.25
C LEU A 850 2.31 8.25 10.33
N PRO A 851 1.70 7.30 11.06
CA PRO A 851 2.34 6.61 12.18
C PRO A 851 3.57 5.79 11.76
N TYR A 852 3.57 5.29 10.52
CA TYR A 852 4.69 4.53 9.96
C TYR A 852 5.85 5.40 9.46
N ILE A 853 5.73 6.73 9.59
CA ILE A 853 6.78 7.70 9.28
C ILE A 853 7.21 8.45 10.55
N GLU A 854 6.23 8.90 11.34
CA GLU A 854 6.45 9.70 12.54
C GLU A 854 5.70 9.12 13.74
N ARG A 855 6.24 9.32 14.96
CA ARG A 855 5.56 8.87 16.19
C ARG A 855 4.35 9.73 16.51
N ILE A 856 3.23 9.09 16.90
CA ILE A 856 1.97 9.74 17.24
C ILE A 856 1.45 9.18 18.58
N ALA A 857 0.96 10.06 19.46
CA ALA A 857 0.24 9.73 20.70
C ALA A 857 1.02 9.02 21.82
N GLU A 858 2.36 9.07 21.81
CA GLU A 858 3.24 8.38 22.79
C GLU A 858 2.88 8.69 24.25
N ASN A 859 2.69 9.98 24.58
CA ASN A 859 2.33 10.44 25.93
C ASN A 859 0.94 9.95 26.42
N LEU A 860 -0.01 9.73 25.50
CA LEU A 860 -1.35 9.22 25.82
C LEU A 860 -1.32 7.70 26.04
N MET A 861 -0.46 6.99 25.30
CA MET A 861 -0.26 5.56 25.49
C MET A 861 0.45 5.26 26.82
N GLU A 862 1.42 6.08 27.24
CA GLU A 862 2.09 5.93 28.54
C GLU A 862 1.15 6.19 29.74
N THR A 863 0.23 7.15 29.61
CA THR A 863 -0.78 7.41 30.64
C THR A 863 -1.83 6.29 30.71
N SER A 864 -2.16 5.63 29.60
CA SER A 864 -3.02 4.42 29.61
C SER A 864 -2.36 3.21 30.32
N ASN A 865 -1.02 3.11 30.30
CA ASN A 865 -0.28 2.09 31.05
C ASN A 865 -0.35 2.28 32.58
N SER A 866 -0.77 3.45 33.07
CA SER A 866 -0.85 3.73 34.50
C SER A 866 -2.12 3.20 35.18
N VAL A 867 -3.09 2.68 34.39
CA VAL A 867 -4.40 2.29 34.94
C VAL A 867 -4.50 0.78 35.26
N ASP A 868 -3.76 -0.15 34.63
CA ASP A 868 -4.03 -1.59 34.89
C ASP A 868 -2.86 -2.58 34.95
N SER A 869 -1.60 -2.16 35.14
CA SER A 869 -0.55 -3.13 35.51
C SER A 869 0.48 -2.56 36.49
N LYS A 870 0.20 -2.69 37.80
CA LYS A 870 1.21 -2.45 38.83
C LYS A 870 2.31 -3.53 38.71
N PRO A 871 3.61 -3.16 38.62
CA PRO A 871 4.69 -4.07 38.27
C PRO A 871 4.77 -5.29 39.21
N VAL A 872 4.77 -6.48 38.60
CA VAL A 872 4.91 -7.75 39.29
C VAL A 872 6.38 -7.95 39.65
N GLY A 873 6.70 -7.93 40.95
CA GLY A 873 8.07 -8.21 41.44
C GLY A 873 8.77 -7.06 42.17
N VAL A 874 8.12 -5.92 42.39
CA VAL A 874 8.65 -4.81 43.18
C VAL A 874 7.74 -4.43 44.35
N CYS A 875 8.31 -3.79 45.37
CA CYS A 875 7.55 -3.24 46.48
C CYS A 875 6.66 -2.08 46.01
N TRP A 876 5.36 -2.12 46.30
CA TRP A 876 4.42 -1.06 45.91
C TRP A 876 4.60 0.26 46.68
N ALA A 877 5.41 0.27 47.74
CA ALA A 877 5.66 1.46 48.56
C ALA A 877 6.98 2.17 48.24
N CYS A 878 7.98 1.45 47.75
CA CYS A 878 9.33 1.99 47.52
C CYS A 878 9.93 1.59 46.17
N HIS A 879 9.20 0.83 45.36
CA HIS A 879 9.61 0.33 44.03
C HIS A 879 10.92 -0.49 44.00
N GLY A 880 11.44 -0.89 45.17
CA GLY A 880 12.68 -1.66 45.27
C GLY A 880 12.49 -3.18 45.14
N PRO A 881 13.54 -3.92 44.73
CA PRO A 881 13.60 -5.38 44.80
C PRO A 881 13.70 -5.80 46.26
N GLY A 882 12.77 -6.62 46.76
CA GLY A 882 12.65 -6.93 48.18
C GLY A 882 13.90 -7.59 48.77
N LYS A 883 14.22 -7.28 50.04
CA LYS A 883 15.35 -7.86 50.77
C LYS A 883 14.81 -8.60 52.01
N PRO A 884 14.79 -9.96 52.11
CA PRO A 884 15.21 -11.01 51.17
C PRO A 884 14.07 -11.62 50.32
N LYS A 885 12.80 -11.29 50.59
CA LYS A 885 11.61 -11.72 49.81
C LYS A 885 10.56 -10.61 49.83
N ILE A 886 9.71 -10.56 48.81
CA ILE A 886 8.54 -9.68 48.76
C ILE A 886 7.34 -10.41 49.34
N SER A 887 6.70 -9.81 50.34
CA SER A 887 5.48 -10.32 50.98
C SER A 887 4.25 -9.76 50.29
N VAL A 888 3.19 -10.56 50.15
CA VAL A 888 1.88 -10.11 49.62
C VAL A 888 0.95 -9.71 50.77
N CYS A 889 0.05 -8.77 50.51
CA CYS A 889 -0.98 -8.40 51.47
C CYS A 889 -1.90 -9.60 51.73
N ALA A 890 -2.05 -9.98 53.00
CA ALA A 890 -2.87 -11.13 53.40
C ALA A 890 -4.36 -11.02 53.01
N ARG A 891 -4.87 -9.79 52.80
CA ARG A 891 -6.28 -9.54 52.50
C ARG A 891 -6.59 -9.63 51.01
N CYS A 892 -5.95 -8.80 50.17
CA CYS A 892 -6.21 -8.78 48.73
C CYS A 892 -5.34 -9.74 47.92
N LYS A 893 -4.25 -10.26 48.51
CA LYS A 893 -3.21 -11.09 47.85
C LYS A 893 -2.53 -10.44 46.63
N GLU A 894 -2.81 -9.16 46.35
CA GLU A 894 -2.27 -8.42 45.19
C GLU A 894 -1.13 -7.46 45.57
N ALA A 895 -1.32 -6.63 46.59
CA ALA A 895 -0.32 -5.64 46.97
C ALA A 895 0.94 -6.31 47.54
N ARG A 896 2.12 -5.83 47.13
CA ARG A 896 3.43 -6.43 47.42
C ARG A 896 4.34 -5.48 48.20
N TYR A 897 4.99 -5.97 49.24
CA TYR A 897 5.82 -5.17 50.13
C TYR A 897 7.15 -5.85 50.45
N CYS A 898 8.25 -5.09 50.42
CA CYS A 898 9.56 -5.59 50.84
C CYS A 898 9.77 -5.59 52.36
N SER A 899 8.90 -4.89 53.12
CA SER A 899 8.96 -4.84 54.58
C SER A 899 7.63 -4.40 55.18
N VAL A 900 7.44 -4.63 56.49
CA VAL A 900 6.24 -4.17 57.23
C VAL A 900 6.16 -2.64 57.25
N GLU A 901 7.29 -1.94 57.26
CA GLU A 901 7.35 -0.47 57.20
C GLU A 901 6.84 0.05 55.85
N CYS A 902 7.20 -0.61 54.75
CA CYS A 902 6.70 -0.29 53.42
C CYS A 902 5.19 -0.55 53.32
N GLN A 903 4.71 -1.66 53.90
CA GLN A 903 3.28 -1.92 53.99
C GLN A 903 2.55 -0.82 54.76
N ARG A 904 3.02 -0.44 55.96
CA ARG A 904 2.41 0.61 56.78
C ARG A 904 2.39 1.97 56.07
N ARG A 905 3.46 2.32 55.36
CA ARG A 905 3.55 3.56 54.59
C ARG A 905 2.52 3.62 53.47
N HIS A 906 2.41 2.55 52.69
CA HIS A 906 1.46 2.44 51.58
C HIS A 906 0.02 2.13 52.04
N TRP A 907 -0.18 1.64 53.26
CA TRP A 907 -1.51 1.28 53.77
C TRP A 907 -2.49 2.45 53.77
N LYS A 908 -1.99 3.70 53.93
CA LYS A 908 -2.81 4.92 53.89
C LYS A 908 -3.58 5.09 52.58
N THR A 909 -2.98 4.69 51.46
CA THR A 909 -3.61 4.73 50.13
C THR A 909 -4.24 3.38 49.80
N HIS A 910 -3.52 2.28 50.00
CA HIS A 910 -3.97 0.92 49.65
C HIS A 910 -5.25 0.48 50.38
N LYS A 911 -5.52 0.95 51.61
CA LYS A 911 -6.72 0.54 52.37
C LYS A 911 -8.03 0.77 51.60
N LYS A 912 -8.09 1.78 50.73
CA LYS A 912 -9.28 2.12 49.92
C LYS A 912 -9.58 1.07 48.85
N ASP A 913 -8.52 0.47 48.30
CA ASP A 913 -8.60 -0.45 47.16
C ASP A 913 -8.44 -1.92 47.58
N CYS A 914 -8.18 -2.19 48.87
CA CYS A 914 -7.90 -3.52 49.40
C CYS A 914 -9.18 -4.35 49.61
N MET A 915 -9.63 -5.04 48.56
CA MET A 915 -10.74 -6.01 48.62
C MET A 915 -10.24 -7.41 49.01
N ALA A 916 -11.01 -8.15 49.81
CA ALA A 916 -10.63 -9.49 50.22
C ALA A 916 -10.72 -10.48 49.04
N LYS A 917 -9.70 -11.32 48.87
CA LYS A 917 -9.69 -12.44 47.90
C LYS A 917 -9.74 -13.79 48.59
#